data_AF-A0A352SYQ0-F1
#
_entry.id   AF-A0A352SYQ0-F1
#
_cell.length_a   1.000
_cell.length_b   1.000
_cell.length_c   1.000
_cell.angle_alpha   90.00
_cell.angle_beta   90.00
_cell.angle_gamma   90.00
#
_symmetry.space_group_name_H-M   'P 1'
#
loop_
_entity.id
_entity.type
_entity.pdbx_description
1 polymer ?
#
loop_
_entity_poly.entity_id
_entity_poly.type
_entity_poly.pdbx_seq_one_letter_code
_entity_poly.pdbx_strand_id
1 'polypeptide(L)'
;EELKKRNVSLLADIALLTEEKDKLVEGLNSDMEKFNSMNEESKVYKEEIDKAIHSIEEQKSLLFDLHKEINRQNSQKSTIYSFISNNNERIENLASEIESEESERQNKLGIIQKLEEEQAGITSGLAGKNAGLAELEHKLIVSEKERDSLSDEIRKQSEDISSSRSKMNIISNMEAYYDGYYKSIKTVMNNKDKEPVLRNSIRGTVADIIKTEKQYETAIEVALGSAIQNIIVNTDIEAENIIEYLKKNKIGRVTFLPINMLQERSLNKVEQEILKDPSVINTGDMLVDTNPEFEAVIKNLLGRIIIVDNLNNGFKISRRLGSSVKIVTLQGDVINAGGSVTGGHISSNQNLLGRKREIEELKEHIESSSKELNEKNNQLKSVLSELKNCSERIATVKNEINDAKNLYGMNSSKIVMLMEQAEKDAAAIRKYGEEMQYIKSEKEKYENELKEITEAIEDVKKSIEEKERDIEQIVLKNDANRSKFEDYNDVILKQRDLVAEVTQEIRLKEERIKSIESEMQRNNEAQLQKEESLKSIDNEIQSAEAAIQEHSSRSVILDAELKELNEIFMNEKESLDAAQASIYEYQSKINEANKAITEILDDENKMNVRIERESSKIEEISSKLWEDYEINYAMALKYKDDSISQTRLYNEVSSLKRVIKELGSVNLDSIEEYEEVKERFDFLTKQKKDLTDAKQQLNEVIKELESQMREKFVEEFASIRVKFNEVFRKLFNGGNGDVYLEDEADALNSNIEIAVQPPGKKLSKISLLSGGEKALTAIALLFAILKTKPTPFCVLDEIEAALDDANINRFAQYLKEFSKETQFVVITHRKGTMEHADTMYGATMEEKGITKLVSMKLGTLGDI
;
A
#
# COMPACT_ATOMS: atom_id res chain seq x y z
N GLU A 1 77.74 -63.94 -145.33
CA GLU A 1 78.38 -62.65 -145.69
C GLU A 1 77.40 -61.48 -145.81
N GLU A 2 76.18 -61.64 -146.36
CA GLU A 2 75.13 -60.59 -146.31
C GLU A 2 74.75 -60.16 -144.88
N LEU A 3 74.81 -61.06 -143.88
CA LEU A 3 74.55 -60.77 -142.47
C LEU A 3 75.56 -59.82 -141.81
N LYS A 4 76.80 -59.73 -142.33
CA LYS A 4 77.85 -58.88 -141.73
C LYS A 4 77.69 -57.38 -142.07
N LYS A 5 77.01 -57.02 -143.15
CA LYS A 5 76.78 -55.61 -143.53
C LYS A 5 75.64 -54.93 -142.73
N ARG A 6 74.69 -55.70 -142.18
CA ARG A 6 73.53 -55.17 -141.42
C ARG A 6 73.88 -54.81 -139.97
N ASN A 7 74.82 -55.54 -139.34
CA ASN A 7 75.23 -55.31 -137.94
C ASN A 7 76.06 -54.03 -137.72
N VAL A 8 76.70 -53.48 -138.75
CA VAL A 8 77.51 -52.24 -138.62
C VAL A 8 76.63 -50.99 -138.51
N SER A 9 75.43 -51.01 -139.09
CA SER A 9 74.50 -49.87 -139.05
C SER A 9 73.82 -49.69 -137.69
N LEU A 10 73.59 -50.77 -136.94
CA LEU A 10 72.84 -50.75 -135.68
C LEU A 10 73.69 -50.30 -134.48
N LEU A 11 75.03 -50.42 -134.56
CA LEU A 11 75.95 -49.98 -133.51
C LEU A 11 76.10 -48.46 -133.39
N ALA A 12 75.84 -47.70 -134.46
CA ALA A 12 75.97 -46.24 -134.45
C ALA A 12 74.81 -45.55 -133.69
N ASP A 13 73.60 -46.11 -133.73
CA ASP A 13 72.41 -45.53 -133.10
C ASP A 13 72.39 -45.67 -131.57
N ILE A 14 73.05 -46.71 -131.02
CA ILE A 14 73.14 -46.94 -129.56
C ILE A 14 74.04 -45.91 -128.87
N ALA A 15 75.13 -45.49 -129.51
CA ALA A 15 76.10 -44.56 -128.92
C ALA A 15 75.49 -43.16 -128.66
N LEU A 16 74.66 -42.68 -129.58
CA LEU A 16 74.09 -41.33 -129.52
C LEU A 16 73.00 -41.19 -128.43
N LEU A 17 72.21 -42.24 -128.21
CA LEU A 17 71.17 -42.25 -127.17
C LEU A 17 71.74 -42.34 -125.74
N THR A 18 72.96 -42.84 -125.58
CA THR A 18 73.59 -43.01 -124.26
C THR A 18 74.17 -41.68 -123.73
N GLU A 19 74.73 -40.84 -124.59
CA GLU A 19 75.28 -39.52 -124.21
C GLU A 19 74.20 -38.53 -123.74
N GLU A 20 73.01 -38.58 -124.34
CA GLU A 20 71.89 -37.71 -123.95
C GLU A 20 71.26 -38.09 -122.60
N LYS A 21 71.37 -39.35 -122.18
CA LYS A 21 70.87 -39.82 -120.88
C LYS A 21 71.71 -39.29 -119.73
N ASP A 22 73.04 -39.34 -119.85
CA ASP A 22 73.94 -39.02 -118.73
C ASP A 22 73.85 -37.54 -118.31
N LYS A 23 73.60 -36.62 -119.25
CA LYS A 23 73.38 -35.19 -118.94
C LYS A 23 72.11 -34.91 -118.13
N LEU A 24 71.04 -35.69 -118.33
CA LEU A 24 69.79 -35.53 -117.57
C LEU A 24 69.93 -36.05 -116.13
N VAL A 25 70.78 -37.06 -115.90
CA VAL A 25 71.04 -37.63 -114.57
C VAL A 25 71.81 -36.66 -113.67
N GLU A 26 72.77 -35.89 -114.20
CA GLU A 26 73.49 -34.88 -113.42
C GLU A 26 72.59 -33.73 -112.93
N GLY A 27 71.64 -33.27 -113.77
CA GLY A 27 70.67 -32.23 -113.39
C GLY A 27 69.72 -32.67 -112.26
N LEU A 28 69.25 -33.92 -112.32
CA LEU A 28 68.33 -34.50 -111.34
C LEU A 28 68.92 -34.52 -109.92
N ASN A 29 70.21 -34.83 -109.79
CA ASN A 29 70.87 -34.93 -108.48
C ASN A 29 70.97 -33.57 -107.77
N SER A 30 71.28 -32.49 -108.51
CA SER A 30 71.32 -31.13 -107.96
C SER A 30 69.95 -30.66 -107.47
N ASP A 31 68.88 -30.96 -108.21
CA ASP A 31 67.53 -30.53 -107.81
C ASP A 31 66.96 -31.36 -106.65
N MET A 32 67.38 -32.62 -106.51
CA MET A 32 67.00 -33.49 -105.39
C MET A 32 67.70 -33.09 -104.08
N GLU A 33 68.95 -32.62 -104.12
CA GLU A 33 69.64 -32.05 -102.94
C GLU A 33 68.96 -30.77 -102.42
N LYS A 34 68.57 -29.85 -103.32
CA LYS A 34 67.81 -28.65 -102.95
C LYS A 34 66.47 -28.99 -102.30
N PHE A 35 65.72 -29.92 -102.89
CA PHE A 35 64.44 -30.39 -102.34
C PHE A 35 64.60 -30.94 -100.92
N ASN A 36 65.62 -31.76 -100.67
CA ASN A 36 65.85 -32.35 -99.36
C ASN A 36 66.19 -31.31 -98.29
N SER A 37 67.09 -30.34 -98.58
CA SER A 37 67.45 -29.31 -97.59
C SER A 37 66.26 -28.41 -97.19
N MET A 38 65.44 -28.01 -98.16
CA MET A 38 64.26 -27.16 -97.89
C MET A 38 63.16 -27.91 -97.14
N ASN A 39 63.02 -29.21 -97.39
CA ASN A 39 62.08 -30.07 -96.68
C ASN A 39 62.50 -30.30 -95.22
N GLU A 40 63.81 -30.32 -94.92
CA GLU A 40 64.29 -30.33 -93.53
C GLU A 40 63.99 -29.01 -92.82
N GLU A 41 64.25 -27.85 -93.44
CA GLU A 41 63.92 -26.55 -92.85
C GLU A 41 62.40 -26.37 -92.63
N SER A 42 61.57 -26.83 -93.56
CA SER A 42 60.10 -26.80 -93.42
C SER A 42 59.61 -27.65 -92.25
N LYS A 43 60.22 -28.83 -92.00
CA LYS A 43 59.89 -29.67 -90.83
C LYS A 43 60.20 -28.97 -89.50
N VAL A 44 61.32 -28.27 -89.41
CA VAL A 44 61.70 -27.53 -88.19
C VAL A 44 60.66 -26.47 -87.84
N TYR A 45 60.23 -25.66 -88.82
CA TYR A 45 59.19 -24.66 -88.57
C TYR A 45 57.84 -25.27 -88.21
N LYS A 46 57.49 -26.43 -88.78
CA LYS A 46 56.27 -27.16 -88.40
C LYS A 46 56.30 -27.64 -86.94
N GLU A 47 57.42 -28.23 -86.51
CA GLU A 47 57.60 -28.63 -85.11
C GLU A 47 57.57 -27.44 -84.14
N GLU A 48 58.11 -26.28 -84.54
CA GLU A 48 58.02 -25.06 -83.73
C GLU A 48 56.59 -24.50 -83.63
N ILE A 49 55.80 -24.58 -84.71
CA ILE A 49 54.38 -24.20 -84.72
C ILE A 49 53.57 -25.11 -83.80
N ASP A 50 53.76 -26.43 -83.89
CA ASP A 50 53.05 -27.40 -83.05
C ASP A 50 53.39 -27.20 -81.56
N LYS A 51 54.67 -26.93 -81.24
CA LYS A 51 55.10 -26.56 -79.87
C LYS A 51 54.47 -25.25 -79.38
N ALA A 52 54.38 -24.24 -80.25
CA ALA A 52 53.76 -22.96 -79.90
C ALA A 52 52.24 -23.10 -79.67
N ILE A 53 51.54 -23.90 -80.48
CA ILE A 53 50.11 -24.18 -80.31
C ILE A 53 49.88 -24.88 -78.96
N HIS A 54 50.66 -25.91 -78.64
CA HIS A 54 50.54 -26.61 -77.37
C HIS A 54 50.79 -25.69 -76.18
N SER A 55 51.82 -24.83 -76.25
CA SER A 55 52.11 -23.85 -75.21
C SER A 55 50.99 -22.79 -75.06
N ILE A 56 50.37 -22.33 -76.15
CA ILE A 56 49.21 -21.43 -76.09
C ILE A 56 48.02 -22.12 -75.40
N GLU A 57 47.75 -23.39 -75.70
CA GLU A 57 46.66 -24.15 -75.05
C GLU A 57 46.90 -24.32 -73.55
N GLU A 58 48.14 -24.66 -73.14
CA GLU A 58 48.52 -24.75 -71.72
C GLU A 58 48.35 -23.41 -70.99
N GLN A 59 48.85 -22.30 -71.57
CA GLN A 59 48.72 -20.97 -70.97
C GLN A 59 47.25 -20.51 -70.91
N LYS A 60 46.42 -20.84 -71.91
CA LYS A 60 44.97 -20.57 -71.88
C LYS A 60 44.25 -21.37 -70.79
N SER A 61 44.64 -22.63 -70.56
CA SER A 61 44.09 -23.43 -69.45
C SER A 61 44.40 -22.79 -68.10
N LEU A 62 45.66 -22.38 -67.89
CA LEU A 62 46.10 -21.66 -66.69
C LEU A 62 45.33 -20.34 -66.49
N LEU A 63 45.14 -19.57 -67.56
CA LEU A 63 44.36 -18.33 -67.54
C LEU A 63 42.88 -18.58 -67.14
N PHE A 64 42.27 -19.65 -67.65
CA PHE A 64 40.92 -20.04 -67.28
C PHE A 64 40.79 -20.37 -65.79
N ASP A 65 41.77 -21.10 -65.23
CA ASP A 65 41.82 -21.42 -63.80
C ASP A 65 41.98 -20.16 -62.93
N LEU A 66 42.82 -19.20 -63.35
CA LEU A 66 42.96 -17.91 -62.66
C LEU A 66 41.67 -17.08 -62.69
N HIS A 67 40.94 -17.04 -63.82
CA HIS A 67 39.63 -16.38 -63.88
C HIS A 67 38.59 -17.06 -62.99
N LYS A 68 38.61 -18.39 -62.90
CA LYS A 68 37.75 -19.15 -61.98
C LYS A 68 38.06 -18.81 -60.52
N GLU A 69 39.33 -18.67 -60.18
CA GLU A 69 39.77 -18.26 -58.84
C GLU A 69 39.31 -16.83 -58.50
N ILE A 70 39.46 -15.86 -59.42
CA ILE A 70 38.93 -14.49 -59.22
C ILE A 70 37.42 -14.50 -58.98
N ASN A 71 36.67 -15.27 -59.76
CA ASN A 71 35.21 -15.36 -59.60
C ASN A 71 34.81 -15.97 -58.25
N ARG A 72 35.58 -16.96 -57.77
CA ARG A 72 35.40 -17.54 -56.44
C ARG A 72 35.67 -16.51 -55.34
N GLN A 73 36.77 -15.79 -55.42
CA GLN A 73 37.15 -14.75 -54.45
C GLN A 73 36.19 -13.55 -54.47
N ASN A 74 35.72 -13.10 -55.64
CA ASN A 74 34.70 -12.05 -55.74
C ASN A 74 33.36 -12.47 -55.13
N SER A 75 32.99 -13.73 -55.28
CA SER A 75 31.78 -14.27 -54.65
C SER A 75 31.91 -14.29 -53.13
N GLN A 76 33.05 -14.74 -52.60
CA GLN A 76 33.37 -14.69 -51.16
C GLN A 76 33.38 -13.25 -50.62
N LYS A 77 33.99 -12.31 -51.36
CA LYS A 77 34.00 -10.87 -51.04
C LYS A 77 32.59 -10.31 -50.89
N SER A 78 31.68 -10.65 -51.81
CA SER A 78 30.27 -10.21 -51.76
C SER A 78 29.55 -10.75 -50.53
N THR A 79 29.78 -12.02 -50.18
CA THR A 79 29.22 -12.64 -48.98
C THR A 79 29.70 -11.96 -47.69
N ILE A 80 31.01 -11.70 -47.58
CA ILE A 80 31.58 -11.01 -46.40
C ILE A 80 31.06 -9.57 -46.30
N TYR A 81 30.93 -8.87 -47.42
CA TYR A 81 30.35 -7.52 -47.43
C TYR A 81 28.91 -7.50 -46.91
N SER A 82 28.10 -8.50 -47.29
CA SER A 82 26.75 -8.71 -46.75
C SER A 82 26.76 -8.93 -45.23
N PHE A 83 27.68 -9.75 -44.71
CA PHE A 83 27.81 -9.97 -43.25
C PHE A 83 28.21 -8.69 -42.50
N ILE A 84 29.14 -7.90 -43.03
CA ILE A 84 29.53 -6.61 -42.44
C ILE A 84 28.33 -5.65 -42.41
N SER A 85 27.56 -5.59 -43.51
CA SER A 85 26.37 -4.74 -43.60
C SER A 85 25.29 -5.13 -42.58
N ASN A 86 25.00 -6.42 -42.44
CA ASN A 86 24.05 -6.93 -41.46
C ASN A 86 24.51 -6.66 -40.02
N ASN A 87 25.79 -6.90 -39.73
CA ASN A 87 26.36 -6.60 -38.41
C ASN A 87 26.28 -5.10 -38.08
N ASN A 88 26.45 -4.20 -39.05
CA ASN A 88 26.27 -2.76 -38.83
C ASN A 88 24.84 -2.40 -38.45
N GLU A 89 23.85 -2.91 -39.18
CA GLU A 89 22.43 -2.67 -38.89
C GLU A 89 22.06 -3.20 -37.50
N ARG A 90 22.56 -4.38 -37.14
CA ARG A 90 22.33 -4.96 -35.81
C ARG A 90 23.00 -4.16 -34.69
N ILE A 91 24.21 -3.62 -34.91
CA ILE A 91 24.87 -2.72 -33.95
C ILE A 91 24.06 -1.43 -33.77
N GLU A 92 23.54 -0.85 -34.84
CA GLU A 92 22.72 0.38 -34.78
C GLU A 92 21.42 0.16 -34.00
N ASN A 93 20.74 -0.97 -34.25
CA ASN A 93 19.54 -1.36 -33.51
C ASN A 93 19.82 -1.57 -32.02
N LEU A 94 20.88 -2.32 -31.67
CA LEU A 94 21.27 -2.52 -30.27
C LEU A 94 21.67 -1.21 -29.57
N ALA A 95 22.33 -0.29 -30.29
CA ALA A 95 22.69 1.02 -29.74
C ALA A 95 21.43 1.85 -29.41
N SER A 96 20.43 1.83 -30.30
CA SER A 96 19.13 2.49 -30.08
C SER A 96 18.37 1.88 -28.90
N GLU A 97 18.35 0.54 -28.77
CA GLU A 97 17.73 -0.13 -27.62
C GLU A 97 18.41 0.24 -26.30
N ILE A 98 19.75 0.27 -26.26
CA ILE A 98 20.52 0.71 -25.08
C ILE A 98 20.17 2.16 -24.70
N GLU A 99 20.07 3.06 -25.67
CA GLU A 99 19.74 4.48 -25.42
C GLU A 99 18.32 4.62 -24.85
N SER A 100 17.36 3.88 -25.39
CA SER A 100 15.97 3.86 -24.90
C SER A 100 15.88 3.34 -23.45
N GLU A 101 16.50 2.19 -23.16
CA GLU A 101 16.52 1.59 -21.82
C GLU A 101 17.23 2.50 -20.80
N GLU A 102 18.35 3.13 -21.18
CA GLU A 102 19.07 4.06 -20.31
C GLU A 102 18.23 5.31 -19.99
N SER A 103 17.48 5.83 -20.96
CA SER A 103 16.55 6.94 -20.76
C SER A 103 15.42 6.58 -19.79
N GLU A 104 14.82 5.39 -19.94
CA GLU A 104 13.82 4.90 -19.00
C GLU A 104 14.37 4.73 -17.59
N ARG A 105 15.56 4.16 -17.47
CA ARG A 105 16.26 3.96 -16.19
C ARG A 105 16.52 5.30 -15.50
N GLN A 106 16.99 6.32 -16.24
CA GLN A 106 17.21 7.66 -15.68
C GLN A 106 15.91 8.33 -15.21
N ASN A 107 14.81 8.16 -15.95
CA ASN A 107 13.51 8.66 -15.52
C ASN A 107 13.05 7.99 -14.21
N LYS A 108 13.18 6.67 -14.10
CA LYS A 108 12.85 5.90 -12.89
C LYS A 108 13.71 6.37 -11.70
N LEU A 109 15.02 6.55 -11.89
CA LEU A 109 15.92 7.09 -10.87
C LEU A 109 15.57 8.52 -10.44
N GLY A 110 15.18 9.39 -11.37
CA GLY A 110 14.73 10.74 -11.05
C GLY A 110 13.42 10.76 -10.24
N ILE A 111 12.53 9.80 -10.44
CA ILE A 111 11.31 9.63 -9.62
C ILE A 111 11.68 9.14 -8.21
N ILE A 112 12.60 8.17 -8.11
CA ILE A 112 13.09 7.66 -6.82
C ILE A 112 13.65 8.80 -5.98
N GLN A 113 14.53 9.63 -6.55
CA GLN A 113 15.12 10.76 -5.83
C GLN A 113 14.06 11.73 -5.29
N LYS A 114 13.03 12.04 -6.08
CA LYS A 114 11.91 12.90 -5.61
C LYS A 114 11.14 12.26 -4.46
N LEU A 115 10.87 10.96 -4.53
CA LEU A 115 10.18 10.24 -3.46
C LEU A 115 11.02 10.16 -2.18
N GLU A 116 12.34 10.03 -2.30
CA GLU A 116 13.28 10.07 -1.16
C GLU A 116 13.30 11.46 -0.50
N GLU A 117 13.30 12.54 -1.30
CA GLU A 117 13.19 13.92 -0.79
C GLU A 117 11.86 14.14 -0.05
N GLU A 118 10.74 13.65 -0.60
CA GLU A 118 9.44 13.66 0.07
C GLU A 118 9.47 12.87 1.39
N GLN A 119 10.07 11.68 1.41
CA GLN A 119 10.22 10.88 2.62
C GLN A 119 11.06 11.58 3.70
N ALA A 120 12.14 12.26 3.33
CA ALA A 120 12.92 13.06 4.26
C ALA A 120 12.06 14.18 4.88
N GLY A 121 11.24 14.84 4.06
CA GLY A 121 10.25 15.83 4.52
C GLY A 121 9.22 15.25 5.48
N ILE A 122 8.63 14.10 5.15
CA ILE A 122 7.66 13.39 6.00
C ILE A 122 8.30 12.98 7.33
N THR A 123 9.53 12.49 7.32
CA THR A 123 10.26 12.04 8.52
C THR A 123 10.51 13.22 9.47
N SER A 124 10.94 14.37 8.94
CA SER A 124 11.11 15.61 9.70
C SER A 124 9.76 16.08 10.29
N GLY A 125 8.69 16.06 9.49
CA GLY A 125 7.34 16.40 9.95
C GLY A 125 6.83 15.47 11.05
N LEU A 126 7.06 14.15 10.93
CA LEU A 126 6.70 13.16 11.94
C LEU A 126 7.44 13.39 13.25
N ALA A 127 8.72 13.75 13.22
CA ALA A 127 9.47 14.07 14.43
C ALA A 127 8.85 15.27 15.18
N GLY A 128 8.49 16.33 14.46
CA GLY A 128 7.80 17.50 15.03
C GLY A 128 6.44 17.15 15.63
N LYS A 129 5.61 16.37 14.89
CA LYS A 129 4.29 15.95 15.38
C LYS A 129 4.36 15.03 16.60
N ASN A 130 5.31 14.10 16.64
CA ASN A 130 5.53 13.23 17.80
C ASN A 130 5.97 14.01 19.04
N ALA A 131 6.84 15.03 18.88
CA ALA A 131 7.21 15.90 19.99
C ALA A 131 6.01 16.69 20.53
N GLY A 132 5.19 17.27 19.64
CA GLY A 132 3.96 17.97 20.02
C GLY A 132 2.91 17.04 20.66
N LEU A 133 2.83 15.78 20.21
CA LEU A 133 1.97 14.77 20.82
C LEU A 133 2.40 14.47 22.26
N ALA A 134 3.70 14.28 22.50
CA ALA A 134 4.23 14.04 23.84
C ALA A 134 3.97 15.21 24.79
N GLU A 135 4.07 16.45 24.31
CA GLU A 135 3.74 17.65 25.10
C GLU A 135 2.25 17.71 25.45
N LEU A 136 1.37 17.38 24.50
CA LEU A 136 -0.08 17.31 24.73
C LEU A 136 -0.46 16.18 25.70
N GLU A 137 0.14 15.01 25.57
CA GLU A 137 -0.09 13.87 26.49
C GLU A 137 0.39 14.20 27.91
N HIS A 138 1.54 14.88 28.05
CA HIS A 138 1.99 15.37 29.36
C HIS A 138 1.01 16.39 29.95
N LYS A 139 0.52 17.34 29.13
CA LYS A 139 -0.47 18.32 29.57
C LYS A 139 -1.78 17.66 30.02
N LEU A 140 -2.24 16.63 29.30
CA LEU A 140 -3.43 15.85 29.66
C LEU A 140 -3.28 15.22 31.05
N ILE A 141 -2.14 14.55 31.32
CA ILE A 141 -1.86 13.91 32.61
C ILE A 141 -1.84 14.93 33.76
N VAL A 142 -1.26 16.11 33.52
CA VAL A 142 -1.23 17.19 34.53
C VAL A 142 -2.65 17.67 34.83
N SER A 143 -3.46 17.95 33.81
CA SER A 143 -4.84 18.38 33.98
C SER A 143 -5.74 17.29 34.59
N GLU A 144 -5.49 16.01 34.35
CA GLU A 144 -6.20 14.90 35.00
C GLU A 144 -5.93 14.86 36.50
N LYS A 145 -4.67 15.03 36.91
CA LYS A 145 -4.30 15.14 38.34
C LYS A 145 -4.94 16.36 39.00
N GLU A 146 -4.97 17.49 38.30
CA GLU A 146 -5.62 18.70 38.80
C GLU A 146 -7.13 18.50 38.99
N ARG A 147 -7.81 17.87 38.02
CA ARG A 147 -9.23 17.48 38.12
C ARG A 147 -9.49 16.62 39.35
N ASP A 148 -8.66 15.60 39.58
CA ASP A 148 -8.82 14.68 40.72
C ASP A 148 -8.69 15.40 42.04
N SER A 149 -7.66 16.25 42.17
CA SER A 149 -7.45 17.06 43.38
C SER A 149 -8.62 18.01 43.65
N LEU A 150 -9.10 18.73 42.64
CA LEU A 150 -10.26 19.63 42.75
C LEU A 150 -11.53 18.86 43.10
N SER A 151 -11.75 17.70 42.49
CA SER A 151 -12.93 16.88 42.77
C SER A 151 -12.94 16.37 44.21
N ASP A 152 -11.78 15.98 44.75
CA ASP A 152 -11.64 15.56 46.14
C ASP A 152 -11.87 16.71 47.13
N GLU A 153 -11.35 17.90 46.81
CA GLU A 153 -11.58 19.10 47.62
C GLU A 153 -13.04 19.53 47.63
N ILE A 154 -13.70 19.52 46.46
CA ILE A 154 -15.13 19.81 46.33
C ILE A 154 -15.96 18.83 47.16
N ARG A 155 -15.62 17.53 47.12
CA ARG A 155 -16.30 16.51 47.92
C ARG A 155 -16.18 16.80 49.41
N LYS A 156 -14.96 17.02 49.92
CA LYS A 156 -14.72 17.34 51.35
C LYS A 156 -15.48 18.59 51.79
N GLN A 157 -15.45 19.64 50.97
CA GLN A 157 -16.10 20.90 51.29
C GLN A 157 -17.62 20.81 51.22
N SER A 158 -18.17 20.02 50.29
CA SER A 158 -19.61 19.71 50.23
C SER A 158 -20.07 18.91 51.44
N GLU A 159 -19.29 17.90 51.88
CA GLU A 159 -19.55 17.14 53.10
C GLU A 159 -19.54 18.04 54.34
N ASP A 160 -18.59 18.97 54.46
CA ASP A 160 -18.51 19.91 55.57
C ASP A 160 -19.75 20.85 55.62
N ILE A 161 -20.11 21.44 54.48
CA ILE A 161 -21.31 22.28 54.35
C ILE A 161 -22.57 21.50 54.73
N SER A 162 -22.70 20.25 54.24
CA SER A 162 -23.83 19.38 54.56
C SER A 162 -23.91 19.10 56.07
N SER A 163 -22.77 18.76 56.68
CA SER A 163 -22.68 18.47 58.12
C SER A 163 -23.02 19.71 58.98
N SER A 164 -22.51 20.88 58.60
CA SER A 164 -22.76 22.15 59.28
C SER A 164 -24.22 22.57 59.14
N ARG A 165 -24.81 22.39 57.96
CA ARG A 165 -26.24 22.66 57.71
C ARG A 165 -27.12 21.71 58.50
N SER A 166 -26.77 20.42 58.60
CA SER A 166 -27.48 19.46 59.45
C SER A 166 -27.41 19.84 60.93
N LYS A 167 -26.23 20.21 61.44
CA LYS A 167 -26.07 20.71 62.83
C LYS A 167 -26.91 21.96 63.08
N MET A 168 -26.84 22.95 62.19
CA MET A 168 -27.62 24.18 62.29
C MET A 168 -29.13 23.89 62.30
N ASN A 169 -29.61 23.00 61.44
CA ASN A 169 -31.02 22.60 61.43
C ASN A 169 -31.43 21.92 62.75
N ILE A 170 -30.58 21.07 63.33
CA ILE A 170 -30.86 20.43 64.63
C ILE A 170 -30.98 21.50 65.72
N ILE A 171 -30.00 22.40 65.84
CA ILE A 171 -29.96 23.45 66.88
C ILE A 171 -31.12 24.44 66.67
N SER A 172 -31.39 24.85 65.43
CA SER A 172 -32.50 25.73 65.07
C SER A 172 -33.86 25.10 65.38
N ASN A 173 -34.03 23.80 65.15
CA ASN A 173 -35.26 23.08 65.51
C ASN A 173 -35.39 22.98 67.04
N MET A 174 -34.31 22.68 67.75
CA MET A 174 -34.32 22.68 69.23
C MET A 174 -34.72 24.04 69.78
N GLU A 175 -34.25 25.13 69.17
CA GLU A 175 -34.61 26.50 69.55
C GLU A 175 -36.09 26.80 69.26
N ALA A 176 -36.55 26.54 68.03
CA ALA A 176 -37.93 26.83 67.61
C ALA A 176 -38.98 26.07 68.45
N TYR A 177 -38.67 24.86 68.90
CA TYR A 177 -39.57 24.04 69.71
C TYR A 177 -39.37 24.21 71.23
N TYR A 178 -38.45 25.09 71.67
CA TYR A 178 -38.06 25.23 73.08
C TYR A 178 -37.64 23.89 73.71
N ASP A 179 -36.85 23.09 72.98
CA ASP A 179 -36.38 21.79 73.45
C ASP A 179 -35.25 21.94 74.49
N GLY A 180 -35.32 21.20 75.59
CA GLY A 180 -34.46 21.43 76.78
C GLY A 180 -35.08 22.34 77.85
N TYR A 181 -36.18 23.03 77.56
CA TYR A 181 -37.00 23.68 78.59
C TYR A 181 -37.87 22.65 79.32
N TYR A 182 -38.26 22.96 80.57
CA TYR A 182 -39.23 22.14 81.30
C TYR A 182 -40.54 22.03 80.51
N LYS A 183 -41.19 20.85 80.58
CA LYS A 183 -42.39 20.52 79.80
C LYS A 183 -43.49 21.58 79.91
N SER A 184 -43.71 22.14 81.10
CA SER A 184 -44.70 23.19 81.34
C SER A 184 -44.36 24.49 80.59
N ILE A 185 -43.10 24.89 80.59
CA ILE A 185 -42.62 26.12 79.94
C ILE A 185 -42.62 25.95 78.41
N LYS A 186 -42.17 24.78 77.93
CA LYS A 186 -42.22 24.39 76.52
C LYS A 186 -43.65 24.46 75.96
N THR A 187 -44.64 23.96 76.69
CA THR A 187 -46.05 24.01 76.25
C THR A 187 -46.60 25.44 76.22
N VAL A 188 -46.22 26.28 77.19
CA VAL A 188 -46.64 27.69 77.23
C VAL A 188 -46.05 28.49 76.07
N MET A 189 -44.74 28.36 75.84
CA MET A 189 -44.05 29.11 74.79
C MET A 189 -44.50 28.66 73.39
N ASN A 190 -44.73 27.36 73.16
CA ASN A 190 -45.27 26.87 71.88
C ASN A 190 -46.74 27.29 71.62
N ASN A 191 -47.50 27.66 72.65
CA ASN A 191 -48.87 28.17 72.53
C ASN A 191 -48.96 29.70 72.57
N LYS A 192 -47.82 30.40 72.76
CA LYS A 192 -47.76 31.86 72.92
C LYS A 192 -48.47 32.60 71.79
N ASP A 193 -48.23 32.20 70.54
CA ASP A 193 -48.80 32.90 69.38
C ASP A 193 -50.25 32.50 69.07
N LYS A 194 -50.72 31.37 69.61
CA LYS A 194 -52.05 30.81 69.36
C LYS A 194 -53.11 31.34 70.32
N GLU A 195 -52.72 31.68 71.55
CA GLU A 195 -53.63 32.10 72.60
C GLU A 195 -53.47 33.61 72.90
N PRO A 196 -54.52 34.43 72.74
CA PRO A 196 -54.43 35.89 72.92
C PRO A 196 -53.92 36.32 74.30
N VAL A 197 -54.28 35.58 75.35
CA VAL A 197 -53.89 35.84 76.74
C VAL A 197 -52.38 35.66 76.93
N LEU A 198 -51.76 34.69 76.25
CA LEU A 198 -50.32 34.45 76.33
C LEU A 198 -49.54 35.43 75.46
N ARG A 199 -50.06 35.73 74.26
CA ARG A 199 -49.41 36.61 73.27
C ARG A 199 -49.17 38.01 73.79
N ASN A 200 -50.15 38.58 74.49
CA ASN A 200 -50.11 39.98 74.92
C ASN A 200 -49.34 40.18 76.24
N SER A 201 -49.21 39.13 77.06
CA SER A 201 -48.67 39.22 78.42
C SER A 201 -47.23 38.68 78.54
N ILE A 202 -46.79 37.78 77.66
CA ILE A 202 -45.44 37.17 77.75
C ILE A 202 -44.42 37.97 76.91
N ARG A 203 -43.43 38.55 77.57
CA ARG A 203 -42.32 39.27 76.91
C ARG A 203 -41.19 38.34 76.41
N GLY A 204 -41.04 37.16 77.02
CA GLY A 204 -40.03 36.18 76.65
C GLY A 204 -39.59 35.37 77.87
N THR A 205 -38.63 34.48 77.67
CA THR A 205 -37.90 33.84 78.79
C THR A 205 -36.65 34.65 79.14
N VAL A 206 -36.08 34.40 80.32
CA VAL A 206 -34.80 35.03 80.71
C VAL A 206 -33.70 34.69 79.70
N ALA A 207 -33.64 33.45 79.18
CA ALA A 207 -32.70 33.04 78.14
C ALA A 207 -32.84 33.85 76.82
N ASP A 208 -34.06 34.31 76.49
CA ASP A 208 -34.31 35.02 75.23
C ASP A 208 -33.80 36.47 75.23
N ILE A 209 -33.73 37.08 76.40
CA ILE A 209 -33.48 38.51 76.57
C ILE A 209 -32.05 38.85 77.00
N ILE A 210 -31.23 37.84 77.26
CA ILE A 210 -29.84 38.00 77.69
C ILE A 210 -28.88 37.55 76.59
N LYS A 211 -27.75 38.23 76.48
CA LYS A 211 -26.59 37.82 75.68
C LYS A 211 -25.35 37.88 76.55
N THR A 212 -24.41 36.97 76.36
CA THR A 212 -23.14 36.96 77.08
C THR A 212 -22.04 36.40 76.18
N GLU A 213 -20.79 36.70 76.53
CA GLU A 213 -19.63 36.19 75.79
C GLU A 213 -19.46 34.68 76.03
N LYS A 214 -18.88 33.97 75.05
CA LYS A 214 -18.69 32.50 75.06
C LYS A 214 -18.01 31.97 76.33
N GLN A 215 -17.07 32.73 76.85
CA GLN A 215 -16.32 32.37 78.06
C GLN A 215 -17.17 32.38 79.34
N TYR A 216 -18.32 33.06 79.35
CA TYR A 216 -19.16 33.23 80.53
C TYR A 216 -20.49 32.46 80.47
N GLU A 217 -20.88 31.89 79.33
CA GLU A 217 -22.17 31.21 79.15
C GLU A 217 -22.44 30.14 80.21
N THR A 218 -21.50 29.23 80.41
CA THR A 218 -21.64 28.15 81.39
C THR A 218 -21.79 28.68 82.81
N ALA A 219 -21.03 29.72 83.15
CA ALA A 219 -21.09 30.35 84.47
C ALA A 219 -22.43 31.06 84.71
N ILE A 220 -22.93 31.80 83.71
CA ILE A 220 -24.20 32.53 83.78
C ILE A 220 -25.39 31.57 83.80
N GLU A 221 -25.36 30.53 82.98
CA GLU A 221 -26.41 29.51 82.93
C GLU A 221 -26.55 28.78 84.27
N VAL A 222 -25.42 28.38 84.85
CA VAL A 222 -25.39 27.74 86.16
C VAL A 222 -25.76 28.73 87.28
N ALA A 223 -25.37 30.00 87.15
CA ALA A 223 -25.75 31.05 88.09
C ALA A 223 -27.28 31.23 88.16
N LEU A 224 -27.94 31.26 87.00
CA LEU A 224 -29.40 31.34 86.87
C LEU A 224 -30.09 30.01 87.24
N GLY A 225 -29.48 28.86 86.95
CA GLY A 225 -30.06 27.55 87.20
C GLY A 225 -31.44 27.41 86.53
N SER A 226 -32.46 27.00 87.28
CA SER A 226 -33.83 26.93 86.73
C SER A 226 -34.43 28.30 86.37
N ALA A 227 -33.86 29.40 86.88
CA ALA A 227 -34.39 30.74 86.64
C ALA A 227 -34.16 31.23 85.20
N ILE A 228 -33.23 30.61 84.46
CA ILE A 228 -32.98 30.93 83.05
C ILE A 228 -34.22 30.70 82.17
N GLN A 229 -35.12 29.83 82.61
CA GLN A 229 -36.35 29.48 81.89
C GLN A 229 -37.57 30.27 82.38
N ASN A 230 -37.41 31.15 83.38
CA ASN A 230 -38.52 31.91 83.93
C ASN A 230 -39.11 32.84 82.87
N ILE A 231 -40.43 33.03 82.92
CA ILE A 231 -41.17 33.84 81.94
C ILE A 231 -41.33 35.26 82.47
N ILE A 232 -41.00 36.25 81.65
CA ILE A 232 -41.08 37.67 82.00
C ILE A 232 -42.42 38.24 81.54
N VAL A 233 -43.07 38.98 82.44
CA VAL A 233 -44.38 39.64 82.23
C VAL A 233 -44.31 41.06 82.78
N ASN A 234 -45.15 41.99 82.31
CA ASN A 234 -45.03 43.39 82.72
C ASN A 234 -45.59 43.59 84.14
N THR A 235 -46.70 42.93 84.43
CA THR A 235 -47.46 43.13 85.68
C THR A 235 -47.83 41.81 86.37
N ASP A 236 -48.10 41.90 87.67
CA ASP A 236 -48.62 40.82 88.50
C ASP A 236 -50.02 40.36 88.06
N ILE A 237 -50.84 41.27 87.56
CA ILE A 237 -52.17 40.96 86.99
C ILE A 237 -52.04 40.07 85.75
N GLU A 238 -51.08 40.38 84.87
CA GLU A 238 -50.78 39.53 83.71
C GLU A 238 -50.30 38.13 84.13
N ALA A 239 -49.47 38.04 85.17
CA ALA A 239 -49.04 36.75 85.73
C ALA A 239 -50.21 35.93 86.27
N GLU A 240 -51.14 36.57 86.99
CA GLU A 240 -52.33 35.92 87.55
C GLU A 240 -53.22 35.31 86.46
N ASN A 241 -53.51 36.08 85.41
CA ASN A 241 -54.30 35.62 84.27
C ASN A 241 -53.68 34.38 83.59
N ILE A 242 -52.35 34.37 83.43
CA ILE A 242 -51.64 33.23 82.85
C ILE A 242 -51.68 32.03 83.82
N ILE A 243 -51.54 32.25 85.13
CA ILE A 243 -51.62 31.17 86.13
C ILE A 243 -53.01 30.52 86.11
N GLU A 244 -54.09 31.28 85.95
CA GLU A 244 -55.44 30.73 85.77
C GLU A 244 -55.55 29.87 84.51
N TYR A 245 -54.99 30.33 83.40
CA TYR A 245 -54.90 29.56 82.16
C TYR A 245 -54.14 28.23 82.37
N LEU A 246 -53.01 28.25 83.08
CA LEU A 246 -52.24 27.05 83.40
C LEU A 246 -53.02 26.05 84.26
N LYS A 247 -53.77 26.55 85.25
CA LYS A 247 -54.63 25.73 86.13
C LYS A 247 -55.77 25.09 85.34
N LYS A 248 -56.46 25.86 84.49
CA LYS A 248 -57.57 25.38 83.67
C LYS A 248 -57.14 24.26 82.72
N ASN A 249 -55.95 24.39 82.13
CA ASN A 249 -55.43 23.46 81.13
C ASN A 249 -54.47 22.40 81.69
N LYS A 250 -54.25 22.37 83.03
CA LYS A 250 -53.36 21.42 83.72
C LYS A 250 -51.93 21.36 83.15
N ILE A 251 -51.39 22.52 82.74
CA ILE A 251 -50.10 22.63 82.01
C ILE A 251 -48.87 22.51 82.95
N GLY A 252 -49.08 22.56 84.26
CA GLY A 252 -48.04 22.37 85.28
C GLY A 252 -47.64 23.68 85.97
N ARG A 253 -46.43 23.71 86.54
CA ARG A 253 -45.90 24.88 87.26
C ARG A 253 -44.92 25.66 86.39
N VAL A 254 -45.05 26.98 86.41
CA VAL A 254 -44.18 27.95 85.73
C VAL A 254 -43.94 29.11 86.67
N THR A 255 -42.72 29.63 86.66
CA THR A 255 -42.33 30.81 87.44
C THR A 255 -42.39 32.04 86.54
N PHE A 256 -43.12 33.07 86.99
CA PHE A 256 -43.24 34.35 86.30
C PHE A 256 -42.44 35.43 87.03
N LEU A 257 -41.90 36.38 86.27
CA LEU A 257 -41.13 37.52 86.75
C LEU A 257 -41.85 38.81 86.34
N PRO A 258 -42.75 39.35 87.19
CA PRO A 258 -43.44 40.62 86.94
C PRO A 258 -42.51 41.80 87.13
N ILE A 259 -42.23 42.56 86.06
CA ILE A 259 -41.29 43.68 86.08
C ILE A 259 -41.67 44.72 87.14
N ASN A 260 -42.97 45.00 87.32
CA ASN A 260 -43.47 45.97 88.29
C ASN A 260 -43.22 45.62 89.77
N MET A 261 -42.99 44.35 90.10
CA MET A 261 -42.80 43.86 91.49
C MET A 261 -41.35 43.53 91.83
N LEU A 262 -40.47 43.45 90.83
CA LEU A 262 -39.10 43.03 91.05
C LEU A 262 -38.29 44.15 91.71
N GLN A 263 -37.70 43.83 92.85
CA GLN A 263 -36.72 44.69 93.50
C GLN A 263 -35.33 44.32 93.03
N GLU A 264 -34.54 45.33 92.64
CA GLU A 264 -33.14 45.13 92.31
C GLU A 264 -32.39 44.56 93.51
N ARG A 265 -31.58 43.53 93.26
CA ARG A 265 -30.67 42.98 94.25
C ARG A 265 -29.27 43.38 93.86
N SER A 266 -28.53 43.93 94.82
CA SER A 266 -27.12 44.25 94.64
C SER A 266 -26.35 43.80 95.88
N LEU A 267 -25.03 43.70 95.71
CA LEU A 267 -24.12 43.47 96.83
C LEU A 267 -24.16 44.66 97.80
N ASN A 268 -24.14 44.37 99.10
CA ASN A 268 -24.04 45.41 100.13
C ASN A 268 -22.68 46.12 100.07
N LYS A 269 -22.55 47.32 100.66
CA LYS A 269 -21.30 48.13 100.61
C LYS A 269 -20.03 47.36 101.03
N VAL A 270 -20.15 46.45 101.99
CA VAL A 270 -19.04 45.58 102.47
C VAL A 270 -18.74 44.46 101.46
N GLU A 271 -19.77 43.90 100.84
CA GLU A 271 -19.63 42.84 99.82
C GLU A 271 -19.05 43.41 98.51
N GLN A 272 -19.32 44.69 98.18
CA GLN A 272 -18.78 45.36 97.00
C GLN A 272 -17.26 45.57 97.06
N GLU A 273 -16.64 45.67 98.24
CA GLU A 273 -15.18 45.79 98.34
C GLU A 273 -14.45 44.55 97.81
N ILE A 274 -15.12 43.38 97.85
CA ILE A 274 -14.58 42.12 97.35
C ILE A 274 -14.39 42.12 95.83
N LEU A 275 -15.14 42.95 95.09
CA LEU A 275 -15.05 43.04 93.63
C LEU A 275 -13.71 43.64 93.15
N LYS A 276 -12.93 44.23 94.06
CA LYS A 276 -11.58 44.74 93.76
C LYS A 276 -10.50 43.64 93.90
N ASP A 277 -10.86 42.46 94.39
CA ASP A 277 -9.93 41.33 94.49
C ASP A 277 -9.66 40.76 93.08
N PRO A 278 -8.40 40.56 92.67
CA PRO A 278 -8.05 40.02 91.35
C PRO A 278 -8.65 38.63 91.07
N SER A 279 -9.07 37.91 92.11
CA SER A 279 -9.66 36.58 92.01
C SER A 279 -11.14 36.59 91.61
N VAL A 280 -11.75 37.78 91.53
CA VAL A 280 -13.15 37.99 91.13
C VAL A 280 -13.19 38.57 89.72
N ILE A 281 -14.01 37.99 88.85
CA ILE A 281 -14.20 38.48 87.48
C ILE A 281 -15.14 39.68 87.53
N ASN A 282 -16.40 39.44 87.94
CA ASN A 282 -17.38 40.50 88.22
C ASN A 282 -18.63 39.89 88.88
N THR A 283 -19.68 40.69 89.08
CA THR A 283 -21.03 40.20 89.34
C THR A 283 -21.68 39.69 88.04
N GLY A 284 -22.58 38.72 88.16
CA GLY A 284 -23.21 38.07 87.00
C GLY A 284 -24.07 39.02 86.14
N ASP A 285 -24.62 40.09 86.73
CA ASP A 285 -25.39 41.11 86.00
C ASP A 285 -24.52 41.97 85.08
N MET A 286 -23.25 42.19 85.44
CA MET A 286 -22.29 42.97 84.64
C MET A 286 -21.66 42.18 83.49
N LEU A 287 -21.85 40.86 83.46
CA LEU A 287 -21.30 39.95 82.46
C LEU A 287 -22.35 39.56 81.41
N VAL A 288 -23.50 40.25 81.41
CA VAL A 288 -24.65 39.96 80.55
C VAL A 288 -25.17 41.26 79.94
N ASP A 289 -25.36 41.25 78.62
CA ASP A 289 -26.04 42.32 77.89
C ASP A 289 -27.54 42.05 77.82
N THR A 290 -28.35 43.07 78.12
CA THR A 290 -29.81 43.02 77.99
C THR A 290 -30.39 44.38 77.60
N ASN A 291 -31.67 44.41 77.22
CA ASN A 291 -32.40 45.65 76.93
C ASN A 291 -32.71 46.39 78.25
N PRO A 292 -32.57 47.73 78.33
CA PRO A 292 -32.87 48.51 79.54
C PRO A 292 -34.20 48.20 80.25
N GLU A 293 -35.23 47.79 79.51
CA GLU A 293 -36.54 47.40 80.07
C GLU A 293 -36.45 46.20 81.05
N PHE A 294 -35.44 45.33 80.90
CA PHE A 294 -35.27 44.11 81.70
C PHE A 294 -34.11 44.18 82.69
N GLU A 295 -33.44 45.33 82.84
CA GLU A 295 -32.28 45.48 83.72
C GLU A 295 -32.61 45.12 85.18
N ALA A 296 -33.80 45.50 85.66
CA ALA A 296 -34.28 45.14 87.00
C ALA A 296 -34.43 43.62 87.20
N VAL A 297 -34.80 42.89 86.13
CA VAL A 297 -34.91 41.43 86.15
C VAL A 297 -33.53 40.79 86.29
N ILE A 298 -32.56 41.28 85.52
CA ILE A 298 -31.18 40.75 85.54
C ILE A 298 -30.48 41.07 86.87
N LYS A 299 -30.59 42.30 87.38
CA LYS A 299 -30.07 42.66 88.71
C LYS A 299 -30.71 41.82 89.82
N ASN A 300 -32.02 41.55 89.76
CA ASN A 300 -32.67 40.69 90.76
C ASN A 300 -32.11 39.27 90.78
N LEU A 301 -31.84 38.68 89.61
CA LEU A 301 -31.40 37.29 89.48
C LEU A 301 -29.89 37.11 89.66
N LEU A 302 -29.09 38.03 89.11
CA LEU A 302 -27.63 37.91 89.00
C LEU A 302 -26.85 38.96 89.81
N GLY A 303 -27.46 40.06 90.23
CA GLY A 303 -26.78 41.20 90.88
C GLY A 303 -26.18 40.93 92.26
N ARG A 304 -26.45 39.74 92.82
CA ARG A 304 -25.83 39.24 94.06
C ARG A 304 -25.05 37.94 93.87
N ILE A 305 -24.74 37.59 92.63
CA ILE A 305 -23.95 36.41 92.27
C ILE A 305 -22.58 36.88 91.79
N ILE A 306 -21.52 36.33 92.36
CA ILE A 306 -20.14 36.68 92.00
C ILE A 306 -19.60 35.58 91.09
N ILE A 307 -18.96 35.96 89.99
CA ILE A 307 -18.29 35.04 89.07
C ILE A 307 -16.78 35.09 89.31
N VAL A 308 -16.17 33.91 89.42
CA VAL A 308 -14.73 33.71 89.64
C VAL A 308 -14.16 32.75 88.59
N ASP A 309 -12.86 32.73 88.45
CA ASP A 309 -12.14 31.86 87.50
C ASP A 309 -12.24 30.36 87.86
N ASN A 310 -12.01 30.02 89.13
CA ASN A 310 -11.88 28.63 89.60
C ASN A 310 -12.41 28.42 91.03
N LEU A 311 -12.63 27.15 91.39
CA LEU A 311 -13.24 26.77 92.67
C LEU A 311 -12.38 27.15 93.89
N ASN A 312 -11.05 27.10 93.75
CA ASN A 312 -10.13 27.49 94.83
C ASN A 312 -10.27 28.96 95.20
N ASN A 313 -10.40 29.83 94.20
CA ASN A 313 -10.65 31.24 94.39
C ASN A 313 -12.06 31.48 94.93
N GLY A 314 -13.06 30.73 94.45
CA GLY A 314 -14.40 30.71 95.03
C GLY A 314 -14.42 30.44 96.54
N PHE A 315 -13.67 29.45 97.02
CA PHE A 315 -13.58 29.15 98.46
C PHE A 315 -12.90 30.26 99.28
N LYS A 316 -11.90 30.94 98.72
CA LYS A 316 -11.24 32.08 99.39
C LYS A 316 -12.22 33.24 99.59
N ILE A 317 -12.96 33.59 98.54
CA ILE A 317 -13.93 34.68 98.55
C ILE A 317 -15.12 34.34 99.45
N SER A 318 -15.64 33.11 99.37
CA SER A 318 -16.75 32.64 100.22
C SER A 318 -16.43 32.75 101.72
N ARG A 319 -15.22 32.32 102.15
CA ARG A 319 -14.80 32.42 103.56
C ARG A 319 -14.69 33.86 104.05
N ARG A 320 -14.20 34.79 103.22
CA ARG A 320 -14.08 36.21 103.58
C ARG A 320 -15.44 36.89 103.78
N LEU A 321 -16.44 36.46 103.02
CA LEU A 321 -17.81 37.00 103.08
C LEU A 321 -18.72 36.23 104.07
N GLY A 322 -18.18 35.26 104.82
CA GLY A 322 -18.99 34.43 105.73
C GLY A 322 -20.08 33.65 105.01
N SER A 323 -19.84 33.24 103.75
CA SER A 323 -20.81 32.55 102.89
C SER A 323 -22.12 33.32 102.67
N SER A 324 -22.09 34.67 102.66
CA SER A 324 -23.30 35.50 102.50
C SER A 324 -23.86 35.57 101.07
N VAL A 325 -23.05 35.24 100.07
CA VAL A 325 -23.36 35.38 98.64
C VAL A 325 -23.11 34.10 97.87
N LYS A 326 -23.80 33.95 96.73
CA LYS A 326 -23.59 32.84 95.79
C LYS A 326 -22.40 33.16 94.89
N ILE A 327 -21.50 32.20 94.72
CA ILE A 327 -20.31 32.33 93.87
C ILE A 327 -20.33 31.22 92.83
N VAL A 328 -20.03 31.54 91.59
CA VAL A 328 -20.00 30.58 90.47
C VAL A 328 -18.67 30.68 89.73
N THR A 329 -18.08 29.54 89.39
CA THR A 329 -16.83 29.47 88.61
C THR A 329 -17.11 29.51 87.11
N LEU A 330 -16.10 29.85 86.29
CA LEU A 330 -16.21 29.76 84.83
C LEU A 330 -16.60 28.36 84.32
N GLN A 331 -16.22 27.32 85.06
CA GLN A 331 -16.54 25.93 84.72
C GLN A 331 -17.94 25.47 85.20
N GLY A 332 -18.68 26.33 85.89
CA GLY A 332 -20.03 26.00 86.37
C GLY A 332 -20.08 25.29 87.73
N ASP A 333 -19.04 25.42 88.56
CA ASP A 333 -19.13 25.01 89.97
C ASP A 333 -19.77 26.13 90.79
N VAL A 334 -20.63 25.77 91.74
CA VAL A 334 -21.43 26.72 92.54
C VAL A 334 -21.12 26.58 94.02
N ILE A 335 -20.86 27.71 94.67
CA ILE A 335 -20.86 27.83 96.13
C ILE A 335 -22.07 28.69 96.51
N ASN A 336 -23.08 28.10 97.13
CA ASN A 336 -24.30 28.81 97.52
C ASN A 336 -24.08 29.65 98.78
N ALA A 337 -24.94 30.66 98.96
CA ALA A 337 -25.06 31.35 100.24
C ALA A 337 -25.45 30.33 101.34
N GLY A 338 -24.70 30.31 102.45
CA GLY A 338 -24.79 29.28 103.48
C GLY A 338 -23.76 28.14 103.36
N GLY A 339 -22.93 28.13 102.30
CA GLY A 339 -21.73 27.30 102.22
C GLY A 339 -21.89 25.90 101.59
N SER A 340 -23.05 25.57 101.02
CA SER A 340 -23.19 24.35 100.22
C SER A 340 -22.51 24.50 98.86
N VAL A 341 -21.90 23.41 98.37
CA VAL A 341 -21.14 23.40 97.11
C VAL A 341 -21.76 22.38 96.17
N THR A 342 -21.95 22.77 94.92
CA THR A 342 -22.44 21.92 93.84
C THR A 342 -21.43 21.96 92.70
N GLY A 343 -20.97 20.79 92.25
CA GLY A 343 -20.05 20.66 91.11
C GLY A 343 -20.26 19.33 90.40
N GLY A 344 -19.85 19.22 89.14
CA GLY A 344 -20.04 18.04 88.31
C GLY A 344 -19.91 18.31 86.81
N HIS A 345 -20.14 17.29 85.98
CA HIS A 345 -20.13 17.42 84.53
C HIS A 345 -21.52 17.84 84.02
N ILE A 346 -21.59 18.98 83.33
CA ILE A 346 -22.82 19.52 82.74
C ILE A 346 -23.00 18.86 81.35
N SER A 347 -24.16 18.24 81.11
CA SER A 347 -24.45 17.66 79.80
C SER A 347 -24.76 18.77 78.77
N SER A 348 -24.17 18.69 77.58
CA SER A 348 -24.24 19.77 76.58
C SER A 348 -25.65 20.07 76.06
N ASN A 349 -26.61 19.16 76.25
CA ASN A 349 -28.00 19.34 75.81
C ASN A 349 -28.78 20.40 76.61
N GLN A 350 -28.26 20.87 77.73
CA GLN A 350 -28.91 21.89 78.56
C GLN A 350 -28.43 23.33 78.28
N ASN A 351 -27.48 23.54 77.36
CA ASN A 351 -26.98 24.88 77.05
C ASN A 351 -28.02 25.63 76.20
N LEU A 352 -28.81 26.49 76.85
CA LEU A 352 -29.88 27.30 76.25
C LEU A 352 -29.35 28.64 75.71
N LEU A 353 -28.25 29.14 76.28
CA LEU A 353 -27.66 30.43 75.91
C LEU A 353 -26.82 30.38 74.63
N GLY A 354 -26.05 29.31 74.44
CA GLY A 354 -25.11 29.19 73.32
C GLY A 354 -25.75 28.96 71.95
N ARG A 355 -27.04 28.57 71.89
CA ARG A 355 -27.70 28.10 70.65
C ARG A 355 -27.82 29.19 69.58
N LYS A 356 -28.24 30.40 69.96
CA LYS A 356 -28.41 31.51 68.99
C LYS A 356 -27.08 31.90 68.36
N ARG A 357 -25.99 31.95 69.14
CA ARG A 357 -24.65 32.22 68.62
C ARG A 357 -24.15 31.07 67.75
N GLU A 358 -24.31 29.81 68.17
CA GLU A 358 -23.92 28.64 67.36
C GLU A 358 -24.64 28.62 66.01
N ILE A 359 -25.93 28.98 65.96
CA ILE A 359 -26.66 29.12 64.69
C ILE A 359 -26.04 30.21 63.80
N GLU A 360 -25.66 31.35 64.37
CA GLU A 360 -25.07 32.48 63.63
C GLU A 360 -23.65 32.15 63.12
N GLU A 361 -22.79 31.57 63.97
CA GLU A 361 -21.46 31.07 63.60
C GLU A 361 -21.53 30.01 62.48
N LEU A 362 -22.45 29.04 62.60
CA LEU A 362 -22.65 28.01 61.57
C LEU A 362 -23.17 28.60 60.26
N LYS A 363 -24.02 29.65 60.32
CA LYS A 363 -24.54 30.31 59.13
C LYS A 363 -23.44 31.06 58.37
N GLU A 364 -22.57 31.78 59.06
CA GLU A 364 -21.40 32.45 58.45
C GLU A 364 -20.41 31.43 57.86
N HIS A 365 -20.17 30.31 58.55
CA HIS A 365 -19.31 29.23 58.05
C HIS A 365 -19.88 28.58 56.78
N ILE A 366 -21.20 28.34 56.74
CA ILE A 366 -21.88 27.81 55.54
C ILE A 366 -21.78 28.79 54.37
N GLU A 367 -21.98 30.10 54.61
CA GLU A 367 -21.92 31.09 53.54
C GLU A 367 -20.51 31.21 52.94
N SER A 368 -19.49 31.35 53.78
CA SER A 368 -18.08 31.40 53.35
C SER A 368 -17.67 30.13 52.60
N SER A 369 -17.93 28.96 53.18
CA SER A 369 -17.61 27.67 52.55
C SER A 369 -18.36 27.46 51.23
N SER A 370 -19.59 27.98 51.10
CA SER A 370 -20.37 27.89 49.85
C SER A 370 -19.80 28.76 48.72
N LYS A 371 -19.18 29.90 49.04
CA LYS A 371 -18.49 30.76 48.05
C LYS A 371 -17.25 30.05 47.51
N GLU A 372 -16.41 29.53 48.40
CA GLU A 372 -15.23 28.73 48.01
C GLU A 372 -15.61 27.48 47.19
N LEU A 373 -16.69 26.78 47.56
CA LEU A 373 -17.20 25.63 46.79
C LEU A 373 -17.58 26.04 45.36
N ASN A 374 -18.21 27.20 45.18
CA ASN A 374 -18.56 27.70 43.84
C ASN A 374 -17.33 28.07 43.02
N GLU A 375 -16.32 28.69 43.63
CA GLU A 375 -15.06 29.01 42.96
C GLU A 375 -14.34 27.74 42.47
N LYS A 376 -14.22 26.72 43.33
CA LYS A 376 -13.63 25.43 42.95
C LYS A 376 -14.43 24.70 41.88
N ASN A 377 -15.76 24.75 41.93
CA ASN A 377 -16.61 24.20 40.87
C ASN A 377 -16.40 24.89 39.51
N ASN A 378 -16.17 26.21 39.50
CA ASN A 378 -15.85 26.94 38.28
C ASN A 378 -14.46 26.57 37.75
N GLN A 379 -13.46 26.41 38.63
CA GLN A 379 -12.13 25.90 38.27
C GLN A 379 -12.23 24.48 37.66
N LEU A 380 -12.98 23.57 38.30
CA LEU A 380 -13.20 22.22 37.78
C LEU A 380 -13.83 22.22 36.39
N LYS A 381 -14.83 23.10 36.14
CA LYS A 381 -15.42 23.26 34.79
C LYS A 381 -14.40 23.71 33.76
N SER A 382 -13.51 24.63 34.11
CA SER A 382 -12.42 25.08 33.23
C SER A 382 -11.48 23.93 32.88
N VAL A 383 -11.02 23.19 33.89
CA VAL A 383 -10.12 22.04 33.71
C VAL A 383 -10.77 20.93 32.87
N LEU A 384 -12.07 20.64 33.06
CA LEU A 384 -12.79 19.66 32.24
C LEU A 384 -12.89 20.09 30.77
N SER A 385 -13.05 21.40 30.50
CA SER A 385 -13.04 21.94 29.13
C SER A 385 -11.64 21.81 28.49
N GLU A 386 -10.59 22.09 29.25
CA GLU A 386 -9.20 21.93 28.80
C GLU A 386 -8.85 20.47 28.52
N LEU A 387 -9.28 19.53 29.38
CA LEU A 387 -9.12 18.09 29.17
C LEU A 387 -9.79 17.64 27.87
N LYS A 388 -11.02 18.08 27.63
CA LYS A 388 -11.75 17.77 26.40
C LYS A 388 -10.97 18.26 25.17
N ASN A 389 -10.57 19.53 25.16
CA ASN A 389 -9.80 20.12 24.05
C ASN A 389 -8.45 19.41 23.83
N CYS A 390 -7.72 19.08 24.91
CA CYS A 390 -6.48 18.32 24.80
C CYS A 390 -6.71 16.92 24.22
N SER A 391 -7.75 16.22 24.66
CA SER A 391 -8.10 14.88 24.16
C SER A 391 -8.46 14.89 22.67
N GLU A 392 -9.24 15.89 22.22
CA GLU A 392 -9.60 16.06 20.80
C GLU A 392 -8.35 16.37 19.97
N ARG A 393 -7.48 17.27 20.43
CA ARG A 393 -6.22 17.58 19.74
C ARG A 393 -5.28 16.38 19.65
N ILE A 394 -5.18 15.57 20.71
CA ILE A 394 -4.38 14.33 20.71
C ILE A 394 -4.92 13.37 19.64
N ALA A 395 -6.23 13.20 19.54
CA ALA A 395 -6.85 12.35 18.53
C ALA A 395 -6.55 12.85 17.11
N THR A 396 -6.66 14.16 16.86
CA THR A 396 -6.34 14.76 15.56
C THR A 396 -4.86 14.55 15.19
N VAL A 397 -3.94 14.84 16.11
CA VAL A 397 -2.49 14.67 15.86
C VAL A 397 -2.12 13.20 15.64
N LYS A 398 -2.74 12.26 16.38
CA LYS A 398 -2.54 10.81 16.16
C LYS A 398 -3.00 10.37 14.77
N ASN A 399 -4.15 10.86 14.30
CA ASN A 399 -4.62 10.57 12.94
C ASN A 399 -3.65 11.13 11.90
N GLU A 400 -3.22 12.38 12.05
CA GLU A 400 -2.25 12.99 11.14
C GLU A 400 -0.89 12.26 11.10
N ILE A 401 -0.43 11.72 12.24
CA ILE A 401 0.78 10.89 12.31
C ILE A 401 0.56 9.58 11.55
N ASN A 402 -0.62 8.97 11.70
CA ASN A 402 -0.94 7.72 11.01
C ASN A 402 -1.01 7.91 9.49
N ASP A 403 -1.65 8.99 9.03
CA ASP A 403 -1.71 9.34 7.61
C ASP A 403 -0.32 9.59 7.02
N ALA A 404 0.53 10.32 7.74
CA ALA A 404 1.92 10.54 7.33
C ALA A 404 2.74 9.24 7.29
N LYS A 405 2.54 8.31 8.24
CA LYS A 405 3.16 6.98 8.21
C LYS A 405 2.68 6.12 7.04
N ASN A 406 1.39 6.16 6.73
CA ASN A 406 0.82 5.45 5.59
C ASN A 406 1.42 5.98 4.27
N LEU A 407 1.49 7.31 4.12
CA LEU A 407 2.11 7.95 2.96
C LEU A 407 3.60 7.57 2.84
N TYR A 408 4.34 7.57 3.96
CA TYR A 408 5.73 7.13 4.00
C TYR A 408 5.87 5.68 3.54
N GLY A 409 5.01 4.77 4.03
CA GLY A 409 5.00 3.37 3.64
C GLY A 409 4.68 3.16 2.16
N MET A 410 3.70 3.89 1.62
CA MET A 410 3.39 3.87 0.18
C MET A 410 4.57 4.34 -0.68
N ASN A 411 5.23 5.44 -0.30
CA ASN A 411 6.42 5.94 -0.99
C ASN A 411 7.57 4.91 -0.88
N SER A 412 7.75 4.28 0.27
CA SER A 412 8.79 3.27 0.48
C SER A 412 8.61 2.07 -0.44
N SER A 413 7.40 1.51 -0.53
CA SER A 413 7.11 0.39 -1.43
C SER A 413 7.28 0.78 -2.89
N LYS A 414 6.91 2.01 -3.26
CA LYS A 414 7.07 2.51 -4.63
C LYS A 414 8.55 2.72 -5.00
N ILE A 415 9.37 3.21 -4.08
CA ILE A 415 10.82 3.32 -4.27
C ILE A 415 11.42 1.93 -4.51
N VAL A 416 11.12 0.95 -3.66
CA VAL A 416 11.64 -0.43 -3.80
C VAL A 416 11.25 -1.02 -5.17
N MET A 417 9.98 -0.89 -5.57
CA MET A 417 9.51 -1.36 -6.87
C MET A 417 10.25 -0.69 -8.05
N LEU A 418 10.44 0.63 -8.00
CA LEU A 418 11.14 1.37 -9.05
C LEU A 418 12.64 1.04 -9.07
N MET A 419 13.26 0.78 -7.91
CA MET A 419 14.66 0.36 -7.83
C MET A 419 14.86 -1.02 -8.46
N GLU A 420 13.96 -1.98 -8.19
CA GLU A 420 14.01 -3.30 -8.80
C GLU A 420 13.84 -3.21 -10.33
N GLN A 421 12.94 -2.34 -10.81
CA GLN A 421 12.78 -2.09 -12.24
C GLN A 421 14.04 -1.46 -12.85
N ALA A 422 14.62 -0.43 -12.22
CA ALA A 422 15.83 0.21 -12.69
C ALA A 422 17.05 -0.75 -12.72
N GLU A 423 17.09 -1.73 -11.81
CA GLU A 423 18.11 -2.77 -11.79
C GLU A 423 17.93 -3.78 -12.94
N LYS A 424 16.67 -4.12 -13.28
CA LYS A 424 16.36 -4.92 -14.48
C LYS A 424 16.78 -4.19 -15.76
N ASP A 425 16.47 -2.91 -15.89
CA ASP A 425 16.91 -2.10 -17.03
C ASP A 425 18.45 -2.09 -17.12
N ALA A 426 19.15 -1.90 -15.98
CA ALA A 426 20.61 -1.94 -15.93
C ALA A 426 21.21 -3.30 -16.33
N ALA A 427 20.51 -4.41 -16.03
CA ALA A 427 20.91 -5.74 -16.47
C ALA A 427 20.70 -5.92 -17.99
N ALA A 428 19.58 -5.42 -18.53
CA ALA A 428 19.30 -5.44 -19.97
C ALA A 428 20.34 -4.63 -20.75
N ILE A 429 20.64 -3.41 -20.31
CA ILE A 429 21.67 -2.54 -20.90
C ILE A 429 23.03 -3.23 -20.93
N ARG A 430 23.43 -3.91 -19.84
CA ARG A 430 24.69 -4.67 -19.79
C ARG A 430 24.71 -5.79 -20.83
N LYS A 431 23.63 -6.58 -20.90
CA LYS A 431 23.50 -7.68 -21.86
C LYS A 431 23.58 -7.19 -23.31
N TYR A 432 22.84 -6.13 -23.66
CA TYR A 432 22.90 -5.54 -24.99
C TYR A 432 24.27 -4.95 -25.30
N GLY A 433 24.93 -4.35 -24.31
CA GLY A 433 26.30 -3.84 -24.43
C GLY A 433 27.33 -4.94 -24.73
N GLU A 434 27.25 -6.08 -24.03
CA GLU A 434 28.09 -7.26 -24.26
C GLU A 434 27.85 -7.86 -25.65
N GLU A 435 26.58 -8.01 -26.07
CA GLU A 435 26.21 -8.51 -27.40
C GLU A 435 26.72 -7.57 -28.50
N MET A 436 26.55 -6.26 -28.33
CA MET A 436 27.07 -5.26 -29.27
C MET A 436 28.60 -5.33 -29.37
N GLN A 437 29.31 -5.53 -28.25
CA GLN A 437 30.76 -5.67 -28.26
C GLN A 437 31.21 -6.95 -28.98
N TYR A 438 30.51 -8.06 -28.78
CA TYR A 438 30.75 -9.30 -29.51
C TYR A 438 30.58 -9.11 -31.02
N ILE A 439 29.47 -8.53 -31.46
CA ILE A 439 29.20 -8.28 -32.89
C ILE A 439 30.22 -7.31 -33.50
N LYS A 440 30.66 -6.29 -32.74
CA LYS A 440 31.75 -5.41 -33.18
C LYS A 440 33.05 -6.18 -33.43
N SER A 441 33.39 -7.14 -32.56
CA SER A 441 34.58 -7.97 -32.76
C SER A 441 34.46 -8.92 -33.96
N GLU A 442 33.27 -9.47 -34.23
CA GLU A 442 33.03 -10.27 -35.45
C GLU A 442 33.12 -9.42 -36.70
N LYS A 443 32.55 -8.20 -36.67
CA LYS A 443 32.67 -7.25 -37.78
C LYS A 443 34.15 -6.95 -38.08
N GLU A 444 34.97 -6.69 -37.07
CA GLU A 444 36.40 -6.41 -37.25
C GLU A 444 37.14 -7.59 -37.89
N LYS A 445 36.79 -8.84 -37.53
CA LYS A 445 37.32 -10.05 -38.20
C LYS A 445 36.94 -10.08 -39.68
N TYR A 446 35.67 -9.86 -40.01
CA TYR A 446 35.20 -9.84 -41.40
C TYR A 446 35.82 -8.69 -42.20
N GLU A 447 36.05 -7.52 -41.59
CA GLU A 447 36.74 -6.40 -42.24
C GLU A 447 38.20 -6.75 -42.56
N ASN A 448 38.88 -7.50 -41.67
CA ASN A 448 40.22 -8.01 -41.92
C ASN A 448 40.24 -9.08 -43.04
N GLU A 449 39.32 -10.05 -43.00
CA GLU A 449 39.18 -11.06 -44.07
C GLU A 449 38.86 -10.41 -45.43
N LEU A 450 38.01 -9.37 -45.44
CA LEU A 450 37.69 -8.61 -46.65
C LEU A 450 38.93 -7.94 -47.25
N LYS A 451 39.83 -7.45 -46.38
CA LYS A 451 41.10 -6.85 -46.79
C LYS A 451 42.02 -7.89 -47.42
N GLU A 452 42.21 -9.04 -46.78
CA GLU A 452 43.03 -10.15 -47.29
C GLU A 452 42.53 -10.65 -48.65
N ILE A 453 41.21 -10.87 -48.80
CA ILE A 453 40.62 -11.30 -50.07
C ILE A 453 40.78 -10.22 -51.15
N THR A 454 40.67 -8.95 -50.79
CA THR A 454 40.85 -7.86 -51.76
C THR A 454 42.29 -7.78 -52.24
N GLU A 455 43.27 -7.99 -51.36
CA GLU A 455 44.70 -8.09 -51.73
C GLU A 455 44.95 -9.31 -52.63
N ALA A 456 44.39 -10.48 -52.28
CA ALA A 456 44.51 -11.69 -53.09
C ALA A 456 43.92 -11.54 -54.50
N ILE A 457 42.76 -10.90 -54.64
CA ILE A 457 42.16 -10.62 -55.96
C ILE A 457 43.09 -9.75 -56.81
N GLU A 458 43.74 -8.77 -56.20
CA GLU A 458 44.65 -7.86 -56.90
C GLU A 458 45.91 -8.58 -57.40
N ASP A 459 46.43 -9.54 -56.63
CA ASP A 459 47.58 -10.35 -57.04
C ASP A 459 47.23 -11.37 -58.14
N VAL A 460 46.03 -11.97 -58.08
CA VAL A 460 45.55 -12.84 -59.16
C VAL A 460 45.33 -12.04 -60.45
N LYS A 461 44.81 -10.81 -60.37
CA LYS A 461 44.68 -9.92 -61.54
C LYS A 461 46.03 -9.63 -62.20
N LYS A 462 47.07 -9.31 -61.42
CA LYS A 462 48.43 -9.12 -61.96
C LYS A 462 48.92 -10.37 -62.68
N SER A 463 48.68 -11.54 -62.09
CA SER A 463 49.06 -12.84 -62.69
C SER A 463 48.32 -13.09 -64.01
N ILE A 464 47.05 -12.69 -64.12
CA ILE A 464 46.30 -12.74 -65.38
C ILE A 464 46.92 -11.81 -66.42
N GLU A 465 47.21 -10.55 -66.07
CA GLU A 465 47.84 -9.59 -66.99
C GLU A 465 49.20 -10.09 -67.52
N GLU A 466 50.01 -10.72 -66.66
CA GLU A 466 51.28 -11.33 -67.05
C GLU A 466 51.07 -12.49 -68.03
N LYS A 467 50.09 -13.36 -67.76
CA LYS A 467 49.77 -14.52 -68.62
C LYS A 467 49.18 -14.11 -69.97
N GLU A 468 48.36 -13.06 -70.01
CA GLU A 468 47.86 -12.49 -71.27
C GLU A 468 49.01 -11.96 -72.14
N ARG A 469 49.99 -11.28 -71.53
CA ARG A 469 51.20 -10.81 -72.24
C ARG A 469 52.05 -11.97 -72.76
N ASP A 470 52.23 -13.03 -71.97
CA ASP A 470 52.98 -14.23 -72.41
C ASP A 470 52.31 -14.87 -73.64
N ILE A 471 50.98 -15.02 -73.61
CA ILE A 471 50.20 -15.57 -74.73
C ILE A 471 50.36 -14.69 -75.97
N GLU A 472 50.25 -13.36 -75.83
CA GLU A 472 50.41 -12.42 -76.94
C GLU A 472 51.79 -12.54 -77.61
N GLN A 473 52.86 -12.67 -76.83
CA GLN A 473 54.21 -12.88 -77.35
C GLN A 473 54.36 -14.20 -78.11
N ILE A 474 53.79 -15.29 -77.59
CA ILE A 474 53.86 -16.61 -78.24
C ILE A 474 53.07 -16.60 -79.55
N VAL A 475 51.89 -15.96 -79.59
CA VAL A 475 51.08 -15.83 -80.81
C VAL A 475 51.84 -15.07 -81.89
N LEU A 476 52.46 -13.94 -81.56
CA LEU A 476 53.28 -13.16 -82.52
C LEU A 476 54.44 -13.99 -83.11
N LYS A 477 55.11 -14.79 -82.26
CA LYS A 477 56.19 -15.68 -82.72
C LYS A 477 55.66 -16.81 -83.60
N ASN A 478 54.50 -17.38 -83.27
CA ASN A 478 53.87 -18.45 -84.04
C ASN A 478 53.42 -17.97 -85.42
N ASP A 479 52.82 -16.79 -85.53
CA ASP A 479 52.40 -16.20 -86.81
C ASP A 479 53.61 -15.95 -87.74
N ALA A 480 54.74 -15.49 -87.19
CA ALA A 480 55.97 -15.33 -87.95
C ALA A 480 56.54 -16.66 -88.46
N ASN A 481 56.49 -17.73 -87.65
CA ASN A 481 56.91 -19.07 -88.05
C ASN A 481 55.97 -19.68 -89.10
N ARG A 482 54.66 -19.44 -89.00
CA ARG A 482 53.66 -19.89 -89.97
C ARG A 482 53.89 -19.27 -91.36
N SER A 483 54.17 -17.97 -91.42
CA SER A 483 54.49 -17.29 -92.68
C SER A 483 55.72 -17.92 -93.36
N LYS A 484 56.78 -18.20 -92.60
CA LYS A 484 57.98 -18.86 -93.13
C LYS A 484 57.68 -20.28 -93.62
N PHE A 485 56.90 -21.05 -92.87
CA PHE A 485 56.50 -22.41 -93.27
C PHE A 485 55.74 -22.42 -94.62
N GLU A 486 54.81 -21.48 -94.81
CA GLU A 486 54.07 -21.32 -96.08
C GLU A 486 55.02 -20.97 -97.25
N ASP A 487 55.96 -20.03 -97.04
CA ASP A 487 56.96 -19.67 -98.06
C ASP A 487 57.82 -20.88 -98.49
N TYR A 488 58.31 -21.70 -97.54
CA TYR A 488 59.11 -22.89 -97.86
C TYR A 488 58.29 -23.98 -98.56
N ASN A 489 57.04 -24.20 -98.12
CA ASN A 489 56.19 -25.24 -98.70
C ASN A 489 55.82 -24.95 -100.16
N ASP A 490 55.58 -23.68 -100.51
CA ASP A 490 55.33 -23.25 -101.88
C ASP A 490 56.54 -23.49 -102.81
N VAL A 491 57.76 -23.33 -102.30
CA VAL A 491 58.99 -23.60 -103.07
C VAL A 491 59.23 -25.11 -103.24
N ILE A 492 58.98 -25.90 -102.20
CA ILE A 492 59.09 -27.38 -102.24
C ILE A 492 58.19 -27.98 -103.32
N LEU A 493 56.95 -27.49 -103.44
CA LEU A 493 56.01 -27.96 -104.46
C LEU A 493 56.53 -27.72 -105.89
N LYS A 494 57.08 -26.53 -106.15
CA LYS A 494 57.67 -26.19 -107.47
C LYS A 494 58.88 -27.07 -107.80
N GLN A 495 59.74 -27.36 -106.81
CA GLN A 495 60.93 -28.19 -107.02
C GLN A 495 60.57 -29.67 -107.24
N ARG A 496 59.52 -30.17 -106.57
CA ARG A 496 59.01 -31.54 -106.74
C ARG A 496 58.51 -31.80 -108.16
N ASP A 497 57.79 -30.84 -108.74
CA ASP A 497 57.26 -30.94 -110.09
C ASP A 497 58.39 -31.04 -111.12
N LEU A 498 59.47 -30.27 -110.93
CA LEU A 498 60.66 -30.29 -111.79
C LEU A 498 61.38 -31.65 -111.76
N VAL A 499 61.56 -32.25 -110.58
CA VAL A 499 62.22 -33.55 -110.40
C VAL A 499 61.42 -34.68 -111.06
N ALA A 500 60.08 -34.60 -111.02
CA ALA A 500 59.21 -35.59 -111.65
C ALA A 500 59.30 -35.56 -113.19
N GLU A 501 59.39 -34.37 -113.79
CA GLU A 501 59.48 -34.17 -115.24
C GLU A 501 60.78 -34.77 -115.81
N VAL A 502 61.93 -34.45 -115.20
CA VAL A 502 63.25 -34.94 -115.65
C VAL A 502 63.40 -36.46 -115.51
N THR A 503 62.81 -37.05 -114.46
CA THR A 503 62.84 -38.51 -114.24
C THR A 503 62.11 -39.27 -115.36
N GLN A 504 61.04 -38.70 -115.91
CA GLN A 504 60.24 -39.33 -116.96
C GLN A 504 60.95 -39.33 -118.33
N GLU A 505 61.74 -38.29 -118.64
CA GLU A 505 62.53 -38.23 -119.88
C GLU A 505 63.64 -39.26 -119.94
N ILE A 506 64.32 -39.52 -118.81
CA ILE A 506 65.39 -40.53 -118.71
C ILE A 506 64.85 -41.93 -119.07
N ARG A 507 63.66 -42.27 -118.56
CA ARG A 507 63.03 -43.59 -118.75
C ARG A 507 62.69 -43.88 -120.20
N LEU A 508 62.26 -42.88 -120.96
CA LEU A 508 61.92 -43.01 -122.38
C LEU A 508 63.14 -43.30 -123.28
N LYS A 509 64.33 -42.82 -122.89
CA LYS A 509 65.57 -43.09 -123.65
C LYS A 509 66.11 -44.50 -123.40
N GLU A 510 65.95 -45.05 -122.19
CA GLU A 510 66.39 -46.41 -121.84
C GLU A 510 65.64 -47.52 -122.60
N GLU A 511 64.33 -47.35 -122.81
CA GLU A 511 63.52 -48.34 -123.54
C GLU A 511 63.91 -48.42 -125.03
N ARG A 512 64.42 -47.32 -125.60
CA ARG A 512 64.77 -47.23 -127.02
C ARG A 512 66.08 -47.97 -127.34
N ILE A 513 67.05 -47.92 -126.42
CA ILE A 513 68.34 -48.62 -126.51
C ILE A 513 68.14 -50.15 -126.51
N LYS A 514 67.29 -50.66 -125.59
CA LYS A 514 67.01 -52.11 -125.47
C LYS A 514 66.40 -52.75 -126.73
N SER A 515 65.65 -52.00 -127.54
CA SER A 515 65.00 -52.58 -128.72
C SER A 515 65.97 -52.82 -129.89
N ILE A 516 67.06 -52.06 -129.98
CA ILE A 516 68.08 -52.15 -131.04
C ILE A 516 69.07 -53.31 -130.78
N GLU A 517 69.38 -53.59 -129.51
CA GLU A 517 70.26 -54.69 -129.10
C GLU A 517 69.68 -56.09 -129.44
N SER A 518 68.35 -56.25 -129.34
CA SER A 518 67.65 -57.52 -129.59
C SER A 518 67.59 -57.94 -131.08
N GLU A 519 67.81 -57.01 -132.01
CA GLU A 519 67.81 -57.25 -133.46
C GLU A 519 69.19 -57.74 -133.97
N MET A 520 70.28 -57.32 -133.31
CA MET A 520 71.65 -57.76 -133.62
C MET A 520 71.94 -59.20 -133.19
N GLN A 521 71.31 -59.67 -132.11
CA GLN A 521 71.59 -60.96 -131.50
C GLN A 521 71.08 -62.15 -132.34
N ARG A 522 69.91 -62.01 -133.00
CA ARG A 522 69.28 -63.08 -133.80
C ARG A 522 70.03 -63.45 -135.10
N ASN A 523 70.91 -62.58 -135.61
CA ASN A 523 71.66 -62.81 -136.85
C ASN A 523 73.01 -63.51 -136.64
N ASN A 524 73.54 -63.55 -135.42
CA ASN A 524 74.83 -64.19 -135.10
C ASN A 524 74.68 -65.65 -134.59
N GLU A 525 73.53 -66.02 -134.02
CA GLU A 525 73.34 -67.31 -133.33
C GLU A 525 73.16 -68.53 -134.29
N ALA A 526 72.82 -68.33 -135.57
CA ALA A 526 72.63 -69.43 -136.53
C ALA A 526 73.94 -70.02 -137.14
N GLN A 527 75.09 -69.37 -136.95
CA GLN A 527 76.38 -69.76 -137.55
C GLN A 527 77.34 -70.45 -136.54
N LEU A 528 77.15 -70.27 -135.23
CA LEU A 528 78.04 -70.79 -134.18
C LEU A 528 77.64 -72.15 -133.58
N GLN A 529 76.43 -72.64 -133.84
CA GLN A 529 75.90 -73.90 -133.29
C GLN A 529 76.62 -75.19 -133.74
N LYS A 530 77.74 -75.15 -134.47
CA LYS A 530 78.38 -76.35 -135.05
C LYS A 530 79.86 -76.58 -134.73
N GLU A 531 80.56 -75.69 -134.02
CA GLU A 531 82.01 -75.87 -133.75
C GLU A 531 82.43 -75.90 -132.27
N GLU A 532 81.69 -75.32 -131.31
CA GLU A 532 82.11 -75.26 -129.90
C GLU A 532 81.36 -76.20 -128.96
N SER A 533 81.06 -77.39 -129.46
CA SER A 533 80.42 -78.47 -128.71
C SER A 533 81.27 -79.16 -127.65
N LEU A 534 82.56 -78.86 -127.38
CA LEU A 534 83.37 -79.93 -126.75
C LEU A 534 84.28 -79.64 -125.55
N LYS A 535 84.40 -78.43 -124.96
CA LYS A 535 85.35 -78.29 -123.82
C LYS A 535 85.02 -77.38 -122.63
N SER A 536 83.99 -76.54 -122.63
CA SER A 536 83.82 -75.53 -121.55
C SER A 536 82.70 -75.80 -120.55
N ILE A 537 81.73 -76.66 -120.88
CA ILE A 537 80.50 -76.82 -120.08
C ILE A 537 80.70 -77.78 -118.88
N ASP A 538 81.74 -78.63 -118.89
CA ASP A 538 82.05 -79.54 -117.77
C ASP A 538 82.55 -78.82 -116.50
N ASN A 539 83.06 -77.58 -116.63
CA ASN A 539 83.61 -76.83 -115.49
C ASN A 539 82.59 -75.91 -114.78
N GLU A 540 81.48 -75.56 -115.42
CA GLU A 540 80.44 -74.72 -114.79
C GLU A 540 79.48 -75.53 -113.90
N ILE A 541 79.31 -76.83 -114.20
CA ILE A 541 78.44 -77.74 -113.44
C ILE A 541 79.00 -78.02 -112.03
N GLN A 542 80.33 -78.12 -111.88
CA GLN A 542 80.98 -78.32 -110.57
C GLN A 542 80.89 -77.10 -109.63
N SER A 543 80.82 -75.88 -110.16
CA SER A 543 80.65 -74.67 -109.34
C SER A 543 79.21 -74.47 -108.85
N ALA A 544 78.23 -74.97 -109.61
CA ALA A 544 76.82 -74.87 -109.25
C ALA A 544 76.41 -75.87 -108.14
N GLU A 545 77.01 -77.06 -108.10
CA GLU A 545 76.73 -78.07 -107.06
C GLU A 545 77.27 -77.67 -105.67
N ALA A 546 78.41 -76.97 -105.61
CA ALA A 546 78.99 -76.48 -104.36
C ALA A 546 78.14 -75.36 -103.71
N ALA A 547 77.57 -74.45 -104.51
CA ALA A 547 76.70 -73.38 -104.03
C ALA A 547 75.35 -73.91 -103.51
N ILE A 548 74.81 -74.97 -104.13
CA ILE A 548 73.55 -75.61 -103.68
C ILE A 548 73.75 -76.31 -102.31
N GLN A 549 74.92 -76.89 -102.06
CA GLN A 549 75.21 -77.55 -100.78
C GLN A 549 75.38 -76.54 -99.63
N GLU A 550 75.99 -75.38 -99.88
CA GLU A 550 76.11 -74.28 -98.92
C GLU A 550 74.76 -73.62 -98.59
N HIS A 551 73.92 -73.36 -99.60
CA HIS A 551 72.60 -72.78 -99.36
C HIS A 551 71.61 -73.76 -98.69
N SER A 552 71.72 -75.07 -98.96
CA SER A 552 70.91 -76.08 -98.26
C SER A 552 71.25 -76.19 -96.77
N SER A 553 72.53 -76.09 -96.40
CA SER A 553 72.97 -76.11 -95.00
C SER A 553 72.61 -74.81 -94.27
N ARG A 554 72.67 -73.65 -94.93
CA ARG A 554 72.19 -72.38 -94.38
C ARG A 554 70.67 -72.36 -94.18
N SER A 555 69.90 -72.96 -95.09
CA SER A 555 68.45 -73.07 -94.96
C SER A 555 68.03 -73.94 -93.78
N VAL A 556 68.74 -75.04 -93.51
CA VAL A 556 68.46 -75.90 -92.34
C VAL A 556 68.77 -75.19 -91.02
N ILE A 557 69.83 -74.37 -90.97
CA ILE A 557 70.17 -73.56 -89.79
C ILE A 557 69.12 -72.46 -89.57
N LEU A 558 68.72 -71.74 -90.63
CA LEU A 558 67.69 -70.70 -90.52
C LEU A 558 66.32 -71.27 -90.13
N ASP A 559 65.98 -72.47 -90.59
CA ASP A 559 64.72 -73.14 -90.24
C ASP A 559 64.72 -73.64 -88.78
N ALA A 560 65.91 -73.97 -88.25
CA ALA A 560 66.11 -74.25 -86.83
C ALA A 560 66.03 -72.96 -85.98
N GLU A 561 66.67 -71.87 -86.40
CA GLU A 561 66.59 -70.56 -85.74
C GLU A 561 65.15 -70.00 -85.77
N LEU A 562 64.40 -70.19 -86.87
CA LEU A 562 62.98 -69.80 -86.97
C LEU A 562 62.08 -70.65 -86.08
N LYS A 563 62.37 -71.93 -85.89
CA LYS A 563 61.64 -72.78 -84.94
C LYS A 563 61.92 -72.37 -83.50
N GLU A 564 63.18 -72.13 -83.16
CA GLU A 564 63.58 -71.69 -81.82
C GLU A 564 62.99 -70.31 -81.50
N LEU A 565 63.02 -69.37 -82.45
CA LEU A 565 62.42 -68.04 -82.29
C LEU A 565 60.89 -68.09 -82.22
N ASN A 566 60.23 -68.98 -82.98
CA ASN A 566 58.78 -69.20 -82.84
C ASN A 566 58.42 -69.87 -81.52
N GLU A 567 59.23 -70.80 -81.00
CA GLU A 567 59.01 -71.36 -79.66
C GLU A 567 59.18 -70.29 -78.57
N ILE A 568 60.19 -69.43 -78.68
CA ILE A 568 60.38 -68.29 -77.77
C ILE A 568 59.20 -67.32 -77.88
N PHE A 569 58.77 -66.96 -79.09
CA PHE A 569 57.64 -66.06 -79.31
C PHE A 569 56.31 -66.64 -78.79
N MET A 570 56.07 -67.95 -79.00
CA MET A 570 54.88 -68.61 -78.47
C MET A 570 54.91 -68.69 -76.94
N ASN A 571 56.07 -68.96 -76.33
CA ASN A 571 56.23 -68.93 -74.87
C ASN A 571 56.06 -67.52 -74.29
N GLU A 572 56.61 -66.47 -74.94
CA GLU A 572 56.39 -65.08 -74.50
C GLU A 572 54.93 -64.66 -74.68
N LYS A 573 54.27 -65.12 -75.74
CA LYS A 573 52.84 -64.85 -75.98
C LYS A 573 51.94 -65.58 -74.99
N GLU A 574 52.21 -66.83 -74.67
CA GLU A 574 51.52 -67.54 -73.57
C GLU A 574 51.79 -66.88 -72.22
N SER A 575 53.03 -66.42 -71.97
CA SER A 575 53.36 -65.69 -70.75
C SER A 575 52.66 -64.33 -70.67
N LEU A 576 52.50 -63.63 -71.81
CA LEU A 576 51.76 -62.38 -71.89
C LEU A 576 50.27 -62.60 -71.68
N ASP A 577 49.67 -63.59 -72.35
CA ASP A 577 48.26 -63.95 -72.19
C ASP A 577 47.96 -64.43 -70.75
N ALA A 578 48.88 -65.19 -70.14
CA ALA A 578 48.78 -65.59 -68.73
C ALA A 578 48.93 -64.40 -67.78
N ALA A 579 49.85 -63.46 -68.05
CA ALA A 579 49.99 -62.23 -67.26
C ALA A 579 48.76 -61.33 -67.40
N GLN A 580 48.17 -61.26 -68.59
CA GLN A 580 47.00 -60.44 -68.89
C GLN A 580 45.73 -61.05 -68.27
N ALA A 581 45.60 -62.38 -68.28
CA ALA A 581 44.57 -63.10 -67.52
C ALA A 581 44.75 -62.89 -66.00
N SER A 582 45.99 -62.92 -65.50
CA SER A 582 46.30 -62.64 -64.10
C SER A 582 45.96 -61.20 -63.72
N ILE A 583 46.24 -60.21 -64.57
CA ILE A 583 45.87 -58.81 -64.37
C ILE A 583 44.34 -58.65 -64.31
N TYR A 584 43.60 -59.31 -65.20
CA TYR A 584 42.13 -59.31 -65.14
C TYR A 584 41.60 -59.97 -63.87
N GLU A 585 42.21 -61.08 -63.42
CA GLU A 585 41.85 -61.73 -62.16
C GLU A 585 42.16 -60.84 -60.95
N TYR A 586 43.33 -60.19 -60.92
CA TYR A 586 43.68 -59.23 -59.87
C TYR A 586 42.80 -57.98 -59.89
N GLN A 587 42.41 -57.47 -61.07
CA GLN A 587 41.45 -56.38 -61.18
C GLN A 587 40.06 -56.78 -60.67
N SER A 588 39.62 -58.01 -60.95
CA SER A 588 38.36 -58.54 -60.40
C SER A 588 38.45 -58.67 -58.88
N LYS A 589 39.56 -59.20 -58.34
CA LYS A 589 39.80 -59.29 -56.89
C LYS A 589 39.90 -57.92 -56.22
N ILE A 590 40.50 -56.93 -56.87
CA ILE A 590 40.56 -55.54 -56.38
C ILE A 590 39.16 -54.93 -56.37
N ASN A 591 38.34 -55.15 -57.41
CA ASN A 591 36.97 -54.64 -57.44
C ASN A 591 36.09 -55.32 -56.39
N GLU A 592 36.22 -56.63 -56.17
CA GLU A 592 35.54 -57.34 -55.09
C GLU A 592 36.01 -56.87 -53.71
N ALA A 593 37.32 -56.69 -53.51
CA ALA A 593 37.87 -56.16 -52.27
C ALA A 593 37.41 -54.72 -52.02
N ASN A 594 37.38 -53.86 -53.04
CA ASN A 594 36.89 -52.49 -52.92
C ASN A 594 35.40 -52.47 -52.59
N LYS A 595 34.60 -53.36 -53.18
CA LYS A 595 33.19 -53.51 -52.85
C LYS A 595 32.98 -53.98 -51.41
N ALA A 596 33.77 -54.96 -50.95
CA ALA A 596 33.75 -55.40 -49.57
C ALA A 596 34.21 -54.29 -48.60
N ILE A 597 35.21 -53.49 -48.97
CA ILE A 597 35.64 -52.31 -48.19
C ILE A 597 34.53 -51.27 -48.12
N THR A 598 33.79 -51.02 -49.22
CA THR A 598 32.67 -50.07 -49.19
C THR A 598 31.51 -50.58 -48.33
N GLU A 599 31.20 -51.87 -48.38
CA GLU A 599 30.18 -52.49 -47.52
C GLU A 599 30.59 -52.44 -46.03
N ILE A 600 31.85 -52.74 -45.72
CA ILE A 600 32.38 -52.64 -44.34
C ILE A 600 32.37 -51.19 -43.85
N LEU A 601 32.74 -50.20 -44.69
CA LEU A 601 32.69 -48.78 -44.35
C LEU A 601 31.26 -48.27 -44.13
N ASP A 602 30.30 -48.75 -44.92
CA ASP A 602 28.88 -48.41 -44.72
C ASP A 602 28.34 -49.03 -43.42
N ASP A 603 28.73 -50.27 -43.10
CA ASP A 603 28.38 -50.91 -41.83
C ASP A 603 29.09 -50.27 -40.63
N GLU A 604 30.34 -49.83 -40.77
CA GLU A 604 31.08 -49.05 -39.78
C GLU A 604 30.37 -47.72 -39.52
N ASN A 605 29.99 -46.99 -40.57
CA ASN A 605 29.22 -45.75 -40.43
C ASN A 605 27.86 -45.97 -39.78
N LYS A 606 27.13 -47.04 -40.15
CA LYS A 606 25.88 -47.41 -39.46
C LYS A 606 26.10 -47.74 -37.99
N MET A 607 27.20 -48.42 -37.65
CA MET A 607 27.54 -48.70 -36.25
C MET A 607 27.96 -47.43 -35.51
N ASN A 608 28.71 -46.53 -36.12
CA ASN A 608 29.09 -45.25 -35.52
C ASN A 608 27.87 -44.39 -35.24
N VAL A 609 26.92 -44.29 -36.18
CA VAL A 609 25.63 -43.60 -35.94
C VAL A 609 24.83 -44.28 -34.82
N ARG A 610 24.88 -45.62 -34.70
CA ARG A 610 24.26 -46.34 -33.57
C ARG A 610 24.95 -46.04 -32.24
N ILE A 611 26.28 -46.06 -32.21
CA ILE A 611 27.08 -45.79 -31.02
C ILE A 611 26.82 -44.35 -30.56
N GLU A 612 26.79 -43.38 -31.47
CA GLU A 612 26.51 -41.99 -31.17
C GLU A 612 25.08 -41.81 -30.63
N ARG A 613 24.08 -42.46 -31.25
CA ARG A 613 22.70 -42.47 -30.73
C ARG A 613 22.59 -43.07 -29.33
N GLU A 614 23.23 -44.20 -29.07
CA GLU A 614 23.19 -44.82 -27.73
C GLU A 614 24.03 -44.02 -26.72
N SER A 615 25.11 -43.37 -27.13
CA SER A 615 25.91 -42.48 -26.29
C SER A 615 25.13 -41.23 -25.90
N SER A 616 24.45 -40.58 -26.85
CA SER A 616 23.56 -39.45 -26.55
C SER A 616 22.40 -39.85 -25.63
N LYS A 617 21.85 -41.07 -25.76
CA LYS A 617 20.84 -41.56 -24.81
C LYS A 617 21.43 -41.79 -23.42
N ILE A 618 22.65 -42.31 -23.32
CA ILE A 618 23.34 -42.48 -22.03
C ILE A 618 23.62 -41.12 -21.41
N GLU A 619 24.04 -40.12 -22.18
CA GLU A 619 24.22 -38.74 -21.73
C GLU A 619 22.88 -38.13 -21.30
N GLU A 620 21.80 -38.27 -22.08
CA GLU A 620 20.46 -37.80 -21.71
C GLU A 620 19.99 -38.42 -20.39
N ILE A 621 20.15 -39.74 -20.24
CA ILE A 621 19.80 -40.45 -19.00
C ILE A 621 20.70 -40.02 -17.83
N SER A 622 22.00 -39.79 -18.08
CA SER A 622 22.95 -39.38 -17.04
C SER A 622 22.70 -37.93 -16.58
N SER A 623 22.47 -37.02 -17.53
CA SER A 623 22.06 -35.63 -17.25
C SER A 623 20.74 -35.62 -16.51
N LYS A 624 19.76 -36.45 -16.90
CA LYS A 624 18.49 -36.56 -16.18
C LYS A 624 18.64 -37.12 -14.77
N LEU A 625 19.50 -38.12 -14.57
CA LEU A 625 19.82 -38.63 -13.22
C LEU A 625 20.48 -37.57 -12.34
N TRP A 626 21.27 -36.68 -12.94
CA TRP A 626 21.91 -35.58 -12.24
C TRP A 626 20.96 -34.40 -11.99
N GLU A 627 20.18 -33.97 -12.98
CA GLU A 627 19.26 -32.83 -12.88
C GLU A 627 18.05 -33.13 -11.99
N ASP A 628 17.40 -34.29 -12.17
CA ASP A 628 16.17 -34.62 -11.43
C ASP A 628 16.48 -35.20 -10.04
N TYR A 629 17.66 -35.82 -9.84
CA TYR A 629 17.96 -36.63 -8.66
C TYR A 629 19.36 -36.42 -8.05
N GLU A 630 20.20 -35.53 -8.60
CA GLU A 630 21.56 -35.20 -8.13
C GLU A 630 22.49 -36.42 -7.92
N ILE A 631 22.25 -37.50 -8.65
CA ILE A 631 23.03 -38.74 -8.55
C ILE A 631 23.70 -39.07 -9.88
N ASN A 632 24.91 -39.62 -9.80
CA ASN A 632 25.58 -40.18 -10.97
C ASN A 632 25.30 -41.68 -11.13
N TYR A 633 25.64 -42.23 -12.30
CA TYR A 633 25.37 -43.63 -12.64
C TYR A 633 25.89 -44.65 -11.60
N ALA A 634 27.08 -44.42 -11.04
CA ALA A 634 27.68 -45.30 -10.03
C ALA A 634 26.88 -45.32 -8.71
N MET A 635 26.27 -44.19 -8.35
CA MET A 635 25.37 -44.10 -7.19
C MET A 635 24.01 -44.75 -7.49
N ALA A 636 23.47 -44.55 -8.69
CA ALA A 636 22.19 -45.14 -9.12
C ALA A 636 22.21 -46.67 -9.13
N LEU A 637 23.35 -47.29 -9.44
CA LEU A 637 23.54 -48.76 -9.40
C LEU A 637 23.20 -49.39 -8.05
N LYS A 638 23.32 -48.65 -6.93
CA LYS A 638 22.96 -49.16 -5.60
C LYS A 638 21.45 -49.33 -5.39
N TYR A 639 20.65 -48.63 -6.19
CA TYR A 639 19.19 -48.68 -6.16
C TYR A 639 18.61 -49.61 -7.23
N LYS A 640 19.46 -50.25 -8.04
CA LYS A 640 19.06 -51.21 -9.06
C LYS A 640 18.61 -52.52 -8.40
N ASP A 641 17.33 -52.86 -8.57
CA ASP A 641 16.79 -54.16 -8.17
C ASP A 641 16.46 -55.00 -9.42
N ASP A 642 17.26 -56.03 -9.66
CA ASP A 642 17.13 -56.92 -10.82
C ASP A 642 15.94 -57.90 -10.72
N SER A 643 15.26 -57.97 -9.56
CA SER A 643 14.07 -58.81 -9.37
C SER A 643 12.79 -58.20 -9.93
N ILE A 644 12.81 -56.90 -10.26
CA ILE A 644 11.64 -56.14 -10.69
C ILE A 644 11.66 -55.94 -12.21
N SER A 645 10.59 -56.35 -12.88
CA SER A 645 10.43 -56.13 -14.32
C SER A 645 10.32 -54.63 -14.65
N GLN A 646 11.12 -54.16 -15.61
CA GLN A 646 11.09 -52.77 -16.11
C GLN A 646 9.66 -52.31 -16.45
N THR A 647 8.86 -53.18 -17.08
CA THR A 647 7.47 -52.86 -17.45
C THR A 647 6.60 -52.54 -16.23
N ARG A 648 6.82 -53.22 -15.10
CA ARG A 648 6.07 -52.98 -13.86
C ARG A 648 6.47 -51.65 -13.23
N LEU A 649 7.77 -51.34 -13.20
CA LEU A 649 8.31 -50.06 -12.71
C LEU A 649 7.80 -48.87 -13.52
N TYR A 650 7.79 -48.94 -14.85
CA TYR A 650 7.26 -47.86 -15.68
C TYR A 650 5.77 -47.60 -15.43
N ASN A 651 4.98 -48.66 -15.26
CA ASN A 651 3.55 -48.53 -14.94
C ASN A 651 3.34 -47.92 -13.55
N GLU A 652 4.14 -48.32 -12.58
CA GLU A 652 4.08 -47.81 -11.21
C GLU A 652 4.49 -46.33 -11.15
N VAL A 653 5.62 -45.95 -11.78
CA VAL A 653 6.05 -44.56 -11.90
C VAL A 653 5.01 -43.71 -12.63
N SER A 654 4.41 -44.22 -13.70
CA SER A 654 3.35 -43.52 -14.43
C SER A 654 2.10 -43.32 -13.57
N SER A 655 1.69 -44.34 -12.80
CA SER A 655 0.58 -44.23 -11.86
C SER A 655 0.85 -43.22 -10.75
N LEU A 656 2.07 -43.22 -10.17
CA LEU A 656 2.48 -42.28 -9.13
C LEU A 656 2.59 -40.84 -9.66
N LYS A 657 3.16 -40.64 -10.86
CA LYS A 657 3.18 -39.32 -11.53
C LYS A 657 1.77 -38.81 -11.81
N ARG A 658 0.83 -39.70 -12.15
CA ARG A 658 -0.57 -39.33 -12.32
C ARG A 658 -1.22 -38.93 -11.00
N VAL A 659 -0.98 -39.67 -9.91
CA VAL A 659 -1.45 -39.32 -8.56
C VAL A 659 -0.86 -37.97 -8.11
N ILE A 660 0.44 -37.74 -8.34
CA ILE A 660 1.10 -36.45 -8.05
C ILE A 660 0.49 -35.31 -8.87
N LYS A 661 0.17 -35.56 -10.14
CA LYS A 661 -0.49 -34.56 -11.00
C LYS A 661 -1.95 -34.32 -10.59
N GLU A 662 -2.66 -35.34 -10.10
CA GLU A 662 -4.03 -35.23 -9.57
C GLU A 662 -4.08 -34.44 -8.25
N LEU A 663 -3.01 -34.42 -7.46
CA LEU A 663 -2.87 -33.53 -6.28
C LEU A 663 -2.83 -32.05 -6.65
N GLY A 664 -2.58 -31.72 -7.92
CA GLY A 664 -2.55 -30.34 -8.41
C GLY A 664 -1.35 -29.55 -7.86
N SER A 665 -1.41 -28.22 -7.99
CA SER A 665 -0.43 -27.33 -7.37
C SER A 665 -0.69 -27.27 -5.86
N VAL A 666 0.14 -27.98 -5.09
CA VAL A 666 0.11 -27.91 -3.63
C VAL A 666 0.73 -26.58 -3.22
N ASN A 667 -0.11 -25.62 -2.79
CA ASN A 667 0.35 -24.33 -2.30
C ASN A 667 0.87 -24.49 -0.87
N LEU A 668 2.19 -24.55 -0.67
CA LEU A 668 2.77 -24.66 0.67
C LEU A 668 2.56 -23.38 1.50
N ASP A 669 2.43 -22.22 0.86
CA ASP A 669 2.12 -20.94 1.49
C ASP A 669 0.70 -20.93 2.10
N SER A 670 -0.18 -21.85 1.67
CA SER A 670 -1.54 -21.97 2.20
C SER A 670 -1.60 -22.36 3.68
N ILE A 671 -0.51 -22.92 4.23
CA ILE A 671 -0.43 -23.24 5.65
C ILE A 671 -0.29 -21.96 6.48
N GLU A 672 0.62 -21.06 6.08
CA GLU A 672 0.80 -19.75 6.72
C GLU A 672 -0.39 -18.83 6.44
N GLU A 673 -0.89 -18.78 5.20
CA GLU A 673 -2.10 -18.02 4.85
C GLU A 673 -3.33 -18.51 5.65
N TYR A 674 -3.46 -19.81 5.91
CA TYR A 674 -4.54 -20.33 6.74
C TYR A 674 -4.43 -19.84 8.19
N GLU A 675 -3.23 -19.81 8.77
CA GLU A 675 -3.02 -19.28 10.12
C GLU A 675 -3.39 -17.79 10.18
N GLU A 676 -2.91 -16.97 9.23
CA GLU A 676 -3.25 -15.54 9.17
C GLU A 676 -4.75 -15.30 8.96
N VAL A 677 -5.37 -16.02 8.02
CA VAL A 677 -6.80 -15.90 7.72
C VAL A 677 -7.64 -16.36 8.90
N LYS A 678 -7.22 -17.41 9.62
CA LYS A 678 -7.91 -17.90 10.82
C LYS A 678 -7.82 -16.91 11.97
N GLU A 679 -6.64 -16.33 12.23
CA GLU A 679 -6.50 -15.28 13.25
C GLU A 679 -7.39 -14.08 12.94
N ARG A 680 -7.42 -13.65 11.67
CA ARG A 680 -8.30 -12.57 11.22
C ARG A 680 -9.78 -12.95 11.35
N PHE A 681 -10.15 -14.17 11.01
CA PHE A 681 -11.51 -14.68 11.14
C PHE A 681 -11.97 -14.71 12.60
N ASP A 682 -11.13 -15.23 13.50
CA ASP A 682 -11.44 -15.32 14.92
C ASP A 682 -11.57 -13.93 15.55
N PHE A 683 -10.67 -13.00 15.18
CA PHE A 683 -10.76 -11.60 15.60
C PHE A 683 -12.05 -10.92 15.12
N LEU A 684 -12.38 -11.02 13.82
CA LEU A 684 -13.59 -10.42 13.25
C LEU A 684 -14.87 -11.05 13.81
N THR A 685 -14.86 -12.35 14.09
CA THR A 685 -15.99 -13.06 14.70
C THR A 685 -16.24 -12.56 16.12
N LYS A 686 -15.17 -12.34 16.90
CA LYS A 686 -15.27 -11.74 18.23
C LYS A 686 -15.84 -10.32 18.18
N GLN A 687 -15.27 -9.45 17.32
CA GLN A 687 -15.76 -8.08 17.11
C GLN A 687 -17.24 -8.03 16.69
N LYS A 688 -17.64 -8.91 15.76
CA LYS A 688 -19.04 -9.03 15.33
C LYS A 688 -19.95 -9.40 16.49
N LYS A 689 -19.53 -10.34 17.34
CA LYS A 689 -20.30 -10.74 18.52
C LYS A 689 -20.47 -9.57 19.48
N ASP A 690 -19.38 -8.88 19.83
CA ASP A 690 -19.40 -7.73 20.74
C ASP A 690 -20.34 -6.61 20.21
N LEU A 691 -20.31 -6.32 18.91
CA LEU A 691 -21.23 -5.36 18.27
C LEU A 691 -22.69 -5.82 18.30
N THR A 692 -22.92 -7.12 18.12
CA THR A 692 -24.28 -7.68 18.14
C THR A 692 -24.86 -7.62 19.55
N ASP A 693 -24.05 -7.94 20.57
CA ASP A 693 -24.42 -7.88 21.98
C ASP A 693 -24.69 -6.42 22.41
N ALA A 694 -23.83 -5.48 22.01
CA ALA A 694 -24.04 -4.05 22.25
C ALA A 694 -25.32 -3.52 21.58
N LYS A 695 -25.60 -3.95 20.35
CA LYS A 695 -26.86 -3.63 19.66
C LYS A 695 -28.06 -4.17 20.42
N GLN A 696 -27.99 -5.38 20.97
CA GLN A 696 -29.08 -5.95 21.74
C GLN A 696 -29.34 -5.14 23.03
N GLN A 697 -28.28 -4.80 23.77
CA GLN A 697 -28.38 -3.98 24.97
C GLN A 697 -28.98 -2.60 24.69
N LEU A 698 -28.55 -1.93 23.61
CA LEU A 698 -29.12 -0.65 23.22
C LEU A 698 -30.61 -0.75 22.89
N ASN A 699 -31.04 -1.81 22.20
CA ASN A 699 -32.46 -2.03 21.91
C ASN A 699 -33.29 -2.29 23.17
N GLU A 700 -32.72 -2.94 24.19
CA GLU A 700 -33.38 -3.13 25.48
C GLU A 700 -33.57 -1.80 26.21
N VAL A 701 -32.53 -0.95 26.24
CA VAL A 701 -32.61 0.41 26.82
C VAL A 701 -33.62 1.28 26.08
N ILE A 702 -33.64 1.23 24.73
CA ILE A 702 -34.63 1.96 23.93
C ILE A 702 -36.05 1.53 24.30
N LYS A 703 -36.31 0.22 24.40
CA LYS A 703 -37.63 -0.29 24.80
C LYS A 703 -38.05 0.15 26.19
N GLU A 704 -37.11 0.15 27.15
CA GLU A 704 -37.38 0.62 28.51
C GLU A 704 -37.75 2.11 28.52
N LEU A 705 -36.98 2.94 27.80
CA LEU A 705 -37.26 4.37 27.65
C LEU A 705 -38.59 4.63 26.94
N GLU A 706 -38.89 3.91 25.86
CA GLU A 706 -40.18 4.01 25.15
C GLU A 706 -41.36 3.68 26.06
N SER A 707 -41.23 2.67 26.92
CA SER A 707 -42.26 2.31 27.90
C SER A 707 -42.46 3.44 28.91
N GLN A 708 -41.38 3.97 29.48
CA GLN A 708 -41.45 5.07 30.46
C GLN A 708 -42.01 6.37 29.84
N MET A 709 -41.62 6.68 28.59
CA MET A 709 -42.16 7.83 27.85
C MET A 709 -43.65 7.66 27.60
N ARG A 710 -44.09 6.46 27.20
CA ARG A 710 -45.51 6.17 26.96
C ARG A 710 -46.34 6.34 28.22
N GLU A 711 -45.90 5.79 29.35
CA GLU A 711 -46.60 5.92 30.63
C GLU A 711 -46.75 7.39 31.04
N LYS A 712 -45.65 8.16 31.02
CA LYS A 712 -45.70 9.60 31.34
C LYS A 712 -46.56 10.40 30.38
N PHE A 713 -46.49 10.10 29.08
CA PHE A 713 -47.28 10.79 28.07
C PHE A 713 -48.78 10.57 28.31
N VAL A 714 -49.21 9.32 28.51
CA VAL A 714 -50.63 8.99 28.74
C VAL A 714 -51.15 9.64 30.02
N GLU A 715 -50.36 9.63 31.10
CA GLU A 715 -50.72 10.26 32.37
C GLU A 715 -50.92 11.77 32.23
N GLU A 716 -49.95 12.47 31.63
CA GLU A 716 -50.00 13.92 31.44
C GLU A 716 -51.08 14.31 30.42
N PHE A 717 -51.26 13.53 29.35
CA PHE A 717 -52.30 13.76 28.35
C PHE A 717 -53.71 13.62 28.94
N ALA A 718 -53.94 12.61 29.80
CA ALA A 718 -55.20 12.46 30.52
C ALA A 718 -55.48 13.66 31.44
N SER A 719 -54.45 14.18 32.11
CA SER A 719 -54.55 15.39 32.94
C SER A 719 -54.91 16.63 32.12
N ILE A 720 -54.26 16.82 30.96
CA ILE A 720 -54.56 17.92 30.02
C ILE A 720 -55.99 17.80 29.50
N ARG A 721 -56.45 16.59 29.14
CA ARG A 721 -57.82 16.35 28.63
C ARG A 721 -58.89 16.81 29.62
N VAL A 722 -58.75 16.45 30.90
CA VAL A 722 -59.67 16.86 31.97
C VAL A 722 -59.64 18.38 32.16
N LYS A 723 -58.44 18.96 32.29
CA LYS A 723 -58.27 20.41 32.48
C LYS A 723 -58.77 21.22 31.28
N PHE A 724 -58.61 20.71 30.07
CA PHE A 724 -59.09 21.35 28.85
C PHE A 724 -60.60 21.49 28.85
N ASN A 725 -61.34 20.44 29.22
CA ASN A 725 -62.80 20.51 29.31
C ASN A 725 -63.26 21.56 30.34
N GLU A 726 -62.61 21.61 31.51
CA GLU A 726 -62.90 22.60 32.56
C GLU A 726 -62.67 24.04 32.07
N VAL A 727 -61.50 24.30 31.48
CA VAL A 727 -61.13 25.64 30.99
C VAL A 727 -62.02 26.07 29.84
N PHE A 728 -62.31 25.15 28.91
CA PHE A 728 -63.21 25.41 27.79
C PHE A 728 -64.61 25.81 28.26
N ARG A 729 -65.19 25.06 29.22
CA ARG A 729 -66.51 25.39 29.80
C ARG A 729 -66.54 26.75 30.46
N LYS A 730 -65.46 27.13 31.17
CA LYS A 730 -65.33 28.44 31.82
C LYS A 730 -65.24 29.58 30.80
N LEU A 731 -64.47 29.43 29.72
CA LEU A 731 -64.28 30.47 28.71
C LEU A 731 -65.50 30.66 27.78
N PHE A 732 -66.25 29.60 27.50
CA PHE A 732 -67.43 29.63 26.61
C PHE A 732 -68.78 29.76 27.35
N ASN A 733 -68.79 29.84 28.69
CA ASN A 733 -70.01 29.80 29.53
C ASN A 733 -70.93 28.60 29.23
N GLY A 734 -70.34 27.44 28.95
CA GLY A 734 -71.03 26.22 28.52
C GLY A 734 -70.34 25.52 27.35
N GLY A 735 -70.89 24.40 26.90
CA GLY A 735 -70.28 23.56 25.86
C GLY A 735 -69.33 22.49 26.41
N ASN A 736 -68.67 21.75 25.52
CA ASN A 736 -67.72 20.70 25.86
C ASN A 736 -66.52 20.73 24.92
N GLY A 737 -65.31 20.68 25.46
CA GLY A 737 -64.08 20.47 24.70
C GLY A 737 -63.45 19.14 25.09
N ASP A 738 -63.03 18.36 24.10
CA ASP A 738 -62.34 17.10 24.32
C ASP A 738 -61.13 16.96 23.41
N VAL A 739 -60.11 16.25 23.90
CA VAL A 739 -58.88 15.95 23.18
C VAL A 739 -58.64 14.45 23.27
N TYR A 740 -58.44 13.79 22.13
CA TYR A 740 -58.21 12.34 22.09
C TYR A 740 -57.13 11.99 21.07
N LEU A 741 -56.54 10.82 21.24
CA LEU A 741 -55.56 10.25 20.33
C LEU A 741 -56.29 9.43 19.26
N GLU A 742 -55.84 9.47 18.00
CA GLU A 742 -56.40 8.62 16.95
C GLU A 742 -56.12 7.13 17.20
N ASP A 743 -55.00 6.83 17.87
CA ASP A 743 -54.58 5.48 18.27
C ASP A 743 -53.96 5.52 19.68
N GLU A 744 -54.67 4.95 20.65
CA GLU A 744 -54.19 4.86 22.05
C GLU A 744 -53.08 3.79 22.23
N ALA A 745 -52.94 2.84 21.29
CA ALA A 745 -51.91 1.78 21.37
C ALA A 745 -50.50 2.29 20.98
N ASP A 746 -50.43 3.31 20.12
CA ASP A 746 -49.22 4.02 19.73
C ASP A 746 -49.27 5.51 20.11
N ALA A 747 -49.46 5.77 21.41
CA ALA A 747 -49.65 7.11 21.94
C ALA A 747 -48.51 8.11 21.61
N LEU A 748 -47.29 7.63 21.32
CA LEU A 748 -46.13 8.50 21.03
C LEU A 748 -46.09 8.99 19.57
N ASN A 749 -46.62 8.21 18.61
CA ASN A 749 -46.65 8.58 17.18
C ASN A 749 -48.06 8.93 16.68
N SER A 750 -49.08 8.81 17.53
CA SER A 750 -50.46 9.11 17.16
C SER A 750 -50.72 10.61 17.05
N ASN A 751 -51.59 11.01 16.13
CA ASN A 751 -52.05 12.39 16.03
C ASN A 751 -53.02 12.72 17.17
N ILE A 752 -52.93 13.95 17.65
CA ILE A 752 -53.85 14.50 18.66
C ILE A 752 -54.97 15.24 17.93
N GLU A 753 -56.22 14.79 18.12
CA GLU A 753 -57.40 15.43 17.56
C GLU A 753 -58.15 16.23 18.62
N ILE A 754 -58.60 17.43 18.24
CA ILE A 754 -59.33 18.35 19.11
C ILE A 754 -60.77 18.46 18.63
N ALA A 755 -61.70 17.96 19.44
CA ALA A 755 -63.12 18.03 19.17
C ALA A 755 -63.81 18.96 20.18
N VAL A 756 -64.50 19.97 19.67
CA VAL A 756 -65.16 20.94 20.53
C VAL A 756 -66.62 21.15 20.13
N GLN A 757 -67.40 21.47 21.14
CA GLN A 757 -68.82 21.75 21.05
C GLN A 757 -69.11 23.08 21.75
N PRO A 758 -69.07 24.21 21.02
CA PRO A 758 -69.53 25.49 21.53
C PRO A 758 -71.02 25.46 21.90
N PRO A 759 -71.48 26.31 22.82
CA PRO A 759 -72.88 26.34 23.26
C PRO A 759 -73.84 26.57 22.08
N GLY A 760 -74.79 25.64 21.89
CA GLY A 760 -75.78 25.71 20.81
C GLY A 760 -75.37 25.10 19.46
N LYS A 761 -74.13 24.58 19.32
CA LYS A 761 -73.63 23.91 18.10
C LYS A 761 -73.37 22.41 18.31
N LYS A 762 -73.24 21.66 17.21
CA LYS A 762 -72.84 20.24 17.22
C LYS A 762 -71.32 20.09 17.40
N LEU A 763 -70.89 18.92 17.86
CA LEU A 763 -69.48 18.56 17.96
C LEU A 763 -68.81 18.70 16.59
N SER A 764 -67.71 19.47 16.51
CA SER A 764 -67.00 19.75 15.27
C SER A 764 -65.49 19.75 15.49
N LYS A 765 -64.73 19.35 14.45
CA LYS A 765 -63.26 19.44 14.44
C LYS A 765 -62.84 20.91 14.40
N ILE A 766 -61.69 21.22 14.99
CA ILE A 766 -61.16 22.60 15.09
C ILE A 766 -61.04 23.34 13.75
N SER A 767 -60.85 22.61 12.63
CA SER A 767 -60.76 23.17 11.27
C SER A 767 -62.08 23.74 10.73
N LEU A 768 -63.22 23.37 11.31
CA LEU A 768 -64.57 23.74 10.86
C LEU A 768 -65.19 24.88 11.68
N LEU A 769 -64.42 25.50 12.59
CA LEU A 769 -64.88 26.58 13.47
C LEU A 769 -64.66 27.97 12.86
N SER A 770 -65.42 28.97 13.33
CA SER A 770 -65.18 30.37 12.97
C SER A 770 -63.84 30.88 13.54
N GLY A 771 -63.26 31.91 12.94
CA GLY A 771 -61.93 32.42 13.33
C GLY A 771 -61.80 32.80 14.81
N GLY A 772 -62.84 33.42 15.40
CA GLY A 772 -62.87 33.75 16.83
C GLY A 772 -63.05 32.53 17.74
N GLU A 773 -63.87 31.55 17.34
CA GLU A 773 -64.06 30.29 18.09
C GLU A 773 -62.79 29.42 18.06
N LYS A 774 -62.07 29.42 16.93
CA LYS A 774 -60.78 28.72 16.78
C LYS A 774 -59.71 29.34 17.69
N ALA A 775 -59.63 30.67 17.74
CA ALA A 775 -58.71 31.39 18.63
C ALA A 775 -59.02 31.10 20.12
N LEU A 776 -60.29 31.20 20.53
CA LEU A 776 -60.68 30.94 21.92
C LEU A 776 -60.48 29.48 22.34
N THR A 777 -60.67 28.53 21.41
CA THR A 777 -60.38 27.10 21.63
C THR A 777 -58.89 26.84 21.83
N ALA A 778 -58.02 27.48 21.02
CA ALA A 778 -56.57 27.37 21.16
C ALA A 778 -56.09 27.99 22.48
N ILE A 779 -56.66 29.14 22.88
CA ILE A 779 -56.40 29.78 24.18
C ILE A 779 -56.81 28.86 25.34
N ALA A 780 -57.97 28.20 25.23
CA ALA A 780 -58.42 27.24 26.25
C ALA A 780 -57.47 26.05 26.39
N LEU A 781 -56.93 25.53 25.29
CA LEU A 781 -55.94 24.45 25.30
C LEU A 781 -54.61 24.90 25.91
N LEU A 782 -54.15 26.09 25.56
CA LEU A 782 -52.93 26.67 26.12
C LEU A 782 -53.04 26.81 27.65
N PHE A 783 -54.16 27.35 28.15
CA PHE A 783 -54.37 27.45 29.59
C PHE A 783 -54.55 26.10 30.29
N ALA A 784 -55.11 25.09 29.61
CA ALA A 784 -55.17 23.73 30.15
C ALA A 784 -53.77 23.12 30.33
N ILE A 785 -52.87 23.37 29.38
CA ILE A 785 -51.46 22.96 29.46
C ILE A 785 -50.76 23.73 30.61
N LEU A 786 -50.95 25.05 30.69
CA LEU A 786 -50.38 25.88 31.77
C LEU A 786 -50.90 25.48 33.16
N LYS A 787 -52.17 25.08 33.27
CA LYS A 787 -52.75 24.54 34.51
C LYS A 787 -52.23 23.12 34.83
N THR A 788 -51.72 22.40 33.83
CA THR A 788 -51.09 21.09 34.01
C THR A 788 -49.68 21.22 34.56
N LYS A 789 -48.90 22.15 34.02
CA LYS A 789 -47.58 22.51 34.54
C LYS A 789 -47.50 24.03 34.78
N PRO A 790 -47.77 24.49 36.02
CA PRO A 790 -47.77 25.92 36.32
C PRO A 790 -46.38 26.51 36.11
N THR A 791 -46.31 27.51 35.23
CA THR A 791 -45.09 28.27 34.94
C THR A 791 -45.04 29.50 35.84
N PRO A 792 -43.86 29.92 36.36
CA PRO A 792 -43.77 31.08 37.26
C PRO A 792 -44.29 32.39 36.66
N PHE A 793 -44.10 32.60 35.35
CA PHE A 793 -44.64 33.74 34.62
C PHE A 793 -45.01 33.33 33.19
N CYS A 794 -45.98 34.04 32.60
CA CYS A 794 -46.43 33.84 31.22
C CYS A 794 -46.57 35.20 30.52
N VAL A 795 -46.06 35.30 29.30
CA VAL A 795 -46.16 36.50 28.46
C VAL A 795 -47.13 36.20 27.31
N LEU A 796 -48.13 37.05 27.15
CA LEU A 796 -49.18 36.93 26.14
C LEU A 796 -49.14 38.18 25.26
N ASP A 797 -48.86 38.02 23.97
CA ASP A 797 -48.73 39.12 23.02
C ASP A 797 -49.86 39.08 21.98
N GLU A 798 -50.79 40.04 22.06
CA GLU A 798 -51.94 40.23 21.18
C GLU A 798 -52.79 38.98 20.87
N ILE A 799 -52.84 38.02 21.79
CA ILE A 799 -53.52 36.73 21.56
C ILE A 799 -55.04 36.86 21.41
N GLU A 800 -55.62 37.97 21.84
CA GLU A 800 -57.04 38.29 21.76
C GLU A 800 -57.45 39.06 20.50
N ALA A 801 -56.53 39.30 19.55
CA ALA A 801 -56.79 40.11 18.35
C ALA A 801 -57.98 39.61 17.52
N ALA A 802 -58.22 38.29 17.51
CA ALA A 802 -59.31 37.64 16.78
C ALA A 802 -60.61 37.43 17.61
N LEU A 803 -60.65 37.87 18.87
CA LEU A 803 -61.82 37.74 19.75
C LEU A 803 -62.74 38.96 19.63
N ASP A 804 -64.04 38.75 19.83
CA ASP A 804 -65.03 39.82 19.95
C ASP A 804 -65.07 40.40 21.38
N ASP A 805 -65.71 41.55 21.56
CA ASP A 805 -65.71 42.27 22.86
C ASP A 805 -66.30 41.44 24.00
N ALA A 806 -67.26 40.55 23.70
CA ALA A 806 -67.86 39.65 24.68
C ALA A 806 -66.89 38.55 25.14
N ASN A 807 -66.12 37.94 24.23
CA ASN A 807 -65.13 36.91 24.60
C ASN A 807 -63.85 37.51 25.18
N ILE A 808 -63.47 38.75 24.81
CA ILE A 808 -62.35 39.48 25.42
C ILE A 808 -62.58 39.67 26.92
N ASN A 809 -63.78 40.08 27.33
CA ASN A 809 -64.10 40.24 28.76
C ASN A 809 -64.05 38.91 29.52
N ARG A 810 -64.51 37.80 28.92
CA ARG A 810 -64.43 36.46 29.54
C ARG A 810 -62.99 35.99 29.71
N PHE A 811 -62.18 36.19 28.67
CA PHE A 811 -60.75 35.89 28.70
C PHE A 811 -60.02 36.72 29.77
N ALA A 812 -60.28 38.02 29.83
CA ALA A 812 -59.68 38.93 30.81
C ALA A 812 -60.07 38.57 32.26
N GLN A 813 -61.34 38.20 32.49
CA GLN A 813 -61.81 37.75 33.80
C GLN A 813 -61.18 36.42 34.21
N TYR A 814 -61.04 35.47 33.29
CA TYR A 814 -60.37 34.20 33.54
C TYR A 814 -58.87 34.39 33.85
N LEU A 815 -58.19 35.28 33.11
CA LEU A 815 -56.81 35.66 33.38
C LEU A 815 -56.64 36.24 34.79
N LYS A 816 -57.57 37.06 35.25
CA LYS A 816 -57.57 37.62 36.61
C LYS A 816 -57.82 36.58 37.70
N GLU A 817 -58.60 35.53 37.42
CA GLU A 817 -58.76 34.41 38.35
C GLU A 817 -57.46 33.60 38.45
N PHE A 818 -56.83 33.34 37.31
CA PHE A 818 -55.61 32.53 37.20
C PHE A 818 -54.33 33.29 37.61
N SER A 819 -54.36 34.63 37.63
CA SER A 819 -53.24 35.47 38.07
C SER A 819 -52.88 35.30 39.56
N LYS A 820 -53.75 34.66 40.35
CA LYS A 820 -53.47 34.28 41.75
C LYS A 820 -52.37 33.22 41.86
N GLU A 821 -52.20 32.39 40.82
CA GLU A 821 -51.26 31.26 40.81
C GLU A 821 -50.07 31.50 39.87
N THR A 822 -50.23 32.29 38.80
CA THR A 822 -49.20 32.56 37.79
C THR A 822 -49.13 34.04 37.44
N GLN A 823 -47.92 34.60 37.29
CA GLN A 823 -47.78 36.00 36.88
C GLN A 823 -48.02 36.16 35.37
N PHE A 824 -48.97 37.01 34.97
CA PHE A 824 -49.26 37.32 33.57
C PHE A 824 -48.73 38.69 33.16
N VAL A 825 -48.00 38.73 32.04
CA VAL A 825 -47.62 39.95 31.33
C VAL A 825 -48.34 39.95 30.00
N VAL A 826 -49.31 40.83 29.82
CA VAL A 826 -50.13 40.88 28.61
C VAL A 826 -49.81 42.14 27.82
N ILE A 827 -49.42 41.98 26.55
CA ILE A 827 -49.22 43.04 25.58
C ILE A 827 -50.47 43.09 24.72
N THR A 828 -51.20 44.21 24.76
CA THR A 828 -52.49 44.34 24.09
C THR A 828 -52.83 45.79 23.80
N HIS A 829 -53.64 46.02 22.78
CA HIS A 829 -54.31 47.28 22.49
C HIS A 829 -55.83 47.25 22.79
N ARG A 830 -56.36 46.13 23.32
CA ARG A 830 -57.79 45.94 23.60
C ARG A 830 -58.16 46.46 24.99
N LYS A 831 -59.10 47.41 25.05
CA LYS A 831 -59.55 48.04 26.31
C LYS A 831 -60.10 47.04 27.34
N GLY A 832 -60.88 46.05 26.92
CA GLY A 832 -61.48 45.05 27.83
C GLY A 832 -60.44 44.22 28.60
N THR A 833 -59.29 43.89 27.98
CA THR A 833 -58.18 43.22 28.65
C THR A 833 -57.45 44.16 29.61
N MET A 834 -57.23 45.41 29.20
CA MET A 834 -56.56 46.44 30.02
C MET A 834 -57.29 46.77 31.31
N GLU A 835 -58.63 46.79 31.28
CA GLU A 835 -59.49 47.11 32.44
C GLU A 835 -59.34 46.12 33.60
N HIS A 836 -58.93 44.88 33.31
CA HIS A 836 -58.80 43.82 34.31
C HIS A 836 -57.38 43.69 34.90
N ALA A 837 -56.41 44.47 34.41
CA ALA A 837 -55.02 44.44 34.85
C ALA A 837 -54.81 45.20 36.18
N ASP A 838 -53.90 44.71 37.02
CA ASP A 838 -53.53 45.39 38.28
C ASP A 838 -52.55 46.55 38.05
N THR A 839 -51.71 46.46 37.01
CA THR A 839 -50.70 47.45 36.65
C THR A 839 -50.53 47.48 35.14
N MET A 840 -50.52 48.66 34.56
CA MET A 840 -50.28 48.88 33.13
C MET A 840 -48.92 49.53 32.92
N TYR A 841 -48.19 49.04 31.91
CA TYR A 841 -46.96 49.65 31.42
C TYR A 841 -47.21 50.14 29.99
N GLY A 842 -47.17 51.45 29.80
CA GLY A 842 -47.26 52.09 28.49
C GLY A 842 -45.86 52.36 27.93
N ALA A 843 -45.61 51.95 26.69
CA ALA A 843 -44.43 52.34 25.95
C ALA A 843 -44.73 53.61 25.12
N THR A 844 -43.97 54.68 25.34
CA THR A 844 -44.07 55.93 24.57
C THR A 844 -42.74 56.25 23.91
N MET A 845 -42.77 56.91 22.75
CA MET A 845 -41.58 57.39 22.04
C MET A 845 -41.57 58.92 22.11
N GLU A 846 -40.80 59.47 23.07
CA GLU A 846 -40.57 60.92 23.17
C GLU A 846 -39.68 61.43 22.02
N GLU A 847 -38.76 60.58 21.51
CA GLU A 847 -37.89 60.83 20.35
C GLU A 847 -37.94 59.65 19.36
N LYS A 848 -37.69 59.90 18.06
CA LYS A 848 -37.70 58.84 17.03
C LYS A 848 -36.64 57.78 17.34
N GLY A 849 -37.11 56.57 17.67
CA GLY A 849 -36.26 55.39 17.88
C GLY A 849 -35.84 55.13 19.33
N ILE A 850 -36.25 55.95 20.30
CA ILE A 850 -36.00 55.73 21.74
C ILE A 850 -37.34 55.51 22.45
N THR A 851 -37.58 54.27 22.88
CA THR A 851 -38.79 53.90 23.64
C THR A 851 -38.57 54.08 25.13
N LYS A 852 -39.47 54.81 25.79
CA LYS A 852 -39.50 55.03 27.24
C LYS A 852 -40.74 54.35 27.83
N LEU A 853 -40.56 53.65 28.95
CA LEU A 853 -41.63 52.95 29.65
C LEU A 853 -42.23 53.84 30.75
N VAL A 854 -43.56 53.91 30.80
CA VAL A 854 -44.34 54.61 31.82
C VAL A 854 -45.25 53.60 32.50
N SER A 855 -45.21 53.52 33.84
CA SER A 855 -46.05 52.59 34.61
C SER A 855 -47.20 53.30 35.31
N MET A 856 -48.39 52.70 35.31
CA MET A 856 -49.57 53.15 36.04
C MET A 856 -50.20 51.98 36.80
N LYS A 857 -50.43 52.14 38.11
CA LYS A 857 -51.09 51.12 38.94
C LYS A 857 -52.60 51.40 38.99
N LEU A 858 -53.42 50.43 38.59
CA LEU A 858 -54.87 50.53 38.62
C LEU A 858 -55.34 50.12 40.03
N GLY A 859 -55.39 51.09 40.95
CA GLY A 859 -55.98 50.89 42.29
C GLY A 859 -57.51 50.86 42.23
N THR A 860 -58.14 50.02 43.05
CA THR A 860 -59.61 49.85 43.19
C THR A 860 -60.38 51.16 43.09
N LEU A 861 -60.94 51.44 41.92
CA LEU A 861 -62.06 52.36 41.73
C LEU A 861 -63.32 51.57 42.05
N GLY A 862 -64.03 52.00 43.12
CA GLY A 862 -65.39 51.54 43.36
C GLY A 862 -66.28 51.94 42.19
N ASP A 863 -67.25 51.09 41.88
CA ASP A 863 -68.29 51.33 40.88
C ASP A 863 -68.86 52.76 41.01
N ILE A 864 -68.73 53.54 39.95
CA ILE A 864 -69.56 54.73 39.67
C ILE A 864 -70.29 54.47 38.36
#